data_AF-A0A2N1VJP7-F1
#
_entry.id   AF-A0A2N1VJP7-F1
#
_cell.length_a   1.000
_cell.length_b   1.000
_cell.length_c   1.000
_cell.angle_alpha   90.00
_cell.angle_beta   90.00
_cell.angle_gamma   90.00
#
_symmetry.space_group_name_H-M   'P 1'
#
loop_
_entity.id
_entity.type
_entity.pdbx_description
1 polymer ?
#
loop_
_entity_poly.entity_id
_entity_poly.type
_entity_poly.pdbx_seq_one_letter_code
_entity_poly.pdbx_strand_id
1 'polypeptide(L)'
;MKKNIINITITIILLLIAGLGANAQNSLDNTGGAIKNSGTIRVKNGQVKSLPDTLGGRVEFLQKVASSQQIVPNIVYFQLVIANQAKKIVHDLRDANNVIKPLVVLDSLIVVDSAHFTTRWIGYEPEDVHAKSTVKNNAKYSGPRYIVLNAENEPQDLMGVGSFSKLMIDNPHGVNVVSGGFLIDEELKLNRGELRNSQENNFTMMDTTLIVRNVGASLAVEPQFEASVNIRYIGTGDLVTGPETPSDETVLQDLYVQNTGNTELSRNVTVNDSLFVGATVNTLDDTLTFTSDINPVYAGYNDAAEIAGNFERTTLVIGDTILLNNPHTWLLFANQADMAAITRIVSTVRPLTYQPYPGGDDKVQRIINLQGFDESNNLIDQGMAASFGFGWRHLQNAQFHETGNLPVPELLLQLWIGNNWFDFDSNEPTIDFATNWAYSDVQSISQFGEFAIGLPGMISIILNARMYLEGAYLKGNKGRMHTELNNRGLLAQTNYDAYPINLDTKFDPTLITQIPDSAVDFIVLEFRKKRNDQASFYKTVYLNTDGRLFDIHGDSNIRITRQDGIDSGGGNYHLVIRHRNHSPIITAEPIAIYPQNNSFLYDFSQPGLIEGSEASMKIVEINDLGQRIFALKGGFLNEDVALMGGIFNVTQNYTMNYDHEGSWIGFTKYGFFNADYNMDGLINTRDFNISWNNRRQ
;
A
#
# COMPACT_ATOMS: atom_id res chain seq x y z
N MET A 1 9.81 -77.20 22.39
CA MET A 1 9.15 -77.31 23.72
C MET A 1 10.17 -76.93 24.77
N LYS A 2 9.81 -75.99 25.67
CA LYS A 2 10.29 -75.74 27.06
C LYS A 2 11.82 -75.80 27.34
N LYS A 3 12.46 -74.97 28.17
CA LYS A 3 12.25 -73.72 28.92
C LYS A 3 13.45 -73.72 29.90
N ASN A 4 13.93 -72.53 30.31
CA ASN A 4 14.56 -72.23 31.61
C ASN A 4 16.06 -72.56 31.82
N ILE A 5 16.87 -71.81 32.59
CA ILE A 5 16.91 -70.42 33.10
C ILE A 5 18.21 -70.35 33.96
N ILE A 6 18.97 -69.25 33.82
CA ILE A 6 19.68 -68.43 34.84
C ILE A 6 20.37 -69.10 36.05
N ASN A 7 21.61 -68.68 36.29
CA ASN A 7 22.15 -68.39 37.63
C ASN A 7 23.24 -67.30 37.51
N ILE A 8 23.17 -66.23 38.32
CA ILE A 8 24.31 -65.57 38.98
C ILE A 8 23.76 -64.73 40.15
N THR A 9 24.44 -64.89 41.27
CA THR A 9 24.08 -64.57 42.66
C THR A 9 24.58 -63.18 43.08
N ILE A 10 23.83 -62.48 43.96
CA ILE A 10 24.32 -61.32 44.73
C ILE A 10 24.28 -61.70 46.22
N THR A 11 25.42 -61.55 46.89
CA THR A 11 25.60 -61.79 48.33
C THR A 11 25.44 -60.48 49.10
N ILE A 12 24.55 -60.45 50.09
CA ILE A 12 24.40 -59.37 51.08
C ILE A 12 24.88 -59.90 52.43
N ILE A 13 25.80 -59.16 53.07
CA ILE A 13 26.19 -59.37 54.48
C ILE A 13 25.39 -58.40 55.35
N LEU A 14 24.59 -58.94 56.27
CA LEU A 14 23.84 -58.24 57.30
C LEU A 14 24.68 -58.12 58.58
N LEU A 15 24.69 -56.94 59.20
CA LEU A 15 25.03 -56.76 60.61
C LEU A 15 23.96 -55.86 61.25
N LEU A 16 23.20 -56.43 62.19
CA LEU A 16 22.18 -55.76 63.01
C LEU A 16 22.83 -54.92 64.13
N ILE A 17 22.21 -53.79 64.48
CA ILE A 17 21.73 -53.44 65.83
C ILE A 17 20.74 -52.25 65.72
N ALA A 18 19.78 -52.25 66.64
CA ALA A 18 18.43 -51.68 66.60
C ALA A 18 18.28 -50.14 66.63
N GLY A 19 17.15 -49.68 66.08
CA GLY A 19 16.61 -48.33 66.27
C GLY A 19 15.32 -48.16 65.45
N LEU A 20 14.18 -48.25 66.13
CA LEU A 20 12.83 -48.20 65.57
C LEU A 20 12.55 -46.90 64.78
N GLY A 21 12.23 -47.07 63.51
CA GLY A 21 11.55 -46.10 62.65
C GLY A 21 11.04 -46.89 61.45
N ALA A 22 9.73 -47.05 61.34
CA ALA A 22 9.09 -47.79 60.26
C ALA A 22 9.42 -47.10 58.92
N ASN A 23 10.47 -47.58 58.25
CA ASN A 23 10.67 -47.34 56.84
C ASN A 23 9.59 -48.14 56.12
N ALA A 24 8.50 -47.46 55.71
CA ALA A 24 7.72 -47.93 54.59
C ALA A 24 8.69 -48.04 53.40
N GLN A 25 9.12 -49.27 53.13
CA GLN A 25 9.90 -49.60 51.96
C GLN A 25 8.93 -49.44 50.79
N ASN A 26 8.84 -48.22 50.26
CA ASN A 26 7.98 -47.91 49.12
C ASN A 26 8.44 -48.79 47.95
N SER A 27 7.66 -49.85 47.69
CA SER A 27 7.76 -50.62 46.46
C SER A 27 7.53 -49.65 45.31
N LEU A 28 8.55 -49.45 44.47
CA LEU A 28 8.42 -48.71 43.22
C LEU A 28 7.53 -49.58 42.31
N ASP A 29 6.23 -49.33 42.33
CA ASP A 29 5.30 -49.89 41.37
C ASP A 29 5.65 -49.34 39.99
N ASN A 30 6.12 -50.22 39.10
CA ASN A 30 6.47 -49.93 37.70
C ASN A 30 5.43 -50.55 36.73
N THR A 31 4.17 -50.65 37.15
CA THR A 31 3.10 -51.03 36.23
C THR A 31 2.76 -49.84 35.31
N GLY A 32 2.90 -50.04 34.00
CA GLY A 32 2.39 -49.09 33.00
C GLY A 32 3.30 -47.92 32.61
N GLY A 33 4.62 -47.99 32.84
CA GLY A 33 5.56 -46.95 32.38
C GLY A 33 5.60 -45.68 33.24
N ALA A 34 5.10 -45.76 34.47
CA ALA A 34 5.18 -44.70 35.47
C ALA A 34 5.62 -45.27 36.82
N ILE A 35 6.44 -44.52 37.56
CA ILE A 35 6.71 -44.79 38.98
C ILE A 35 5.76 -43.96 39.82
N LYS A 36 4.87 -44.62 40.56
CA LYS A 36 4.04 -43.97 41.58
C LYS A 36 4.84 -43.87 42.88
N ASN A 37 5.27 -42.66 43.21
CA ASN A 37 6.01 -42.36 44.42
C ASN A 37 5.46 -41.07 45.05
N SER A 38 5.33 -41.04 46.37
CA SER A 38 4.93 -39.85 47.14
C SER A 38 6.09 -39.23 47.94
N GLY A 39 7.25 -39.89 47.96
CA GLY A 39 8.46 -39.43 48.64
C GLY A 39 9.45 -38.73 47.73
N THR A 40 10.71 -38.63 48.17
CA THR A 40 11.80 -37.98 47.44
C THR A 40 12.72 -38.99 46.77
N ILE A 41 12.92 -38.87 45.46
CA ILE A 41 13.91 -39.60 44.68
C ILE A 41 15.12 -38.68 44.47
N ARG A 42 16.29 -39.09 44.97
CA ARG A 42 17.55 -38.37 44.75
C ARG A 42 18.36 -39.10 43.69
N VAL A 43 18.55 -38.46 42.54
CA VAL A 43 19.25 -39.06 41.40
C VAL A 43 20.74 -38.77 41.54
N LYS A 44 21.57 -39.82 41.62
CA LYS A 44 23.03 -39.68 41.53
C LYS A 44 23.49 -39.68 40.07
N ASN A 45 24.64 -39.09 39.82
CA ASN A 45 25.25 -39.11 38.49
C ASN A 45 25.43 -40.57 37.99
N GLY A 46 25.09 -40.82 36.72
CA GLY A 46 25.16 -42.16 36.11
C GLY A 46 23.97 -43.09 36.39
N GLN A 47 23.03 -42.73 37.27
CA GLN A 47 21.84 -43.56 37.60
C GLN A 47 20.62 -43.27 36.72
N VAL A 48 20.85 -42.79 35.51
CA VAL A 48 19.80 -42.23 34.63
C VAL A 48 19.45 -43.19 33.47
N LYS A 49 19.81 -44.47 33.57
CA LYS A 49 19.53 -45.46 32.52
C LYS A 49 18.17 -46.12 32.75
N SER A 50 17.35 -46.19 31.69
CA SER A 50 16.08 -46.94 31.66
C SER A 50 15.04 -46.47 32.69
N LEU A 51 14.93 -45.15 32.89
CA LEU A 51 13.85 -44.57 33.69
C LEU A 51 12.51 -44.69 32.94
N PRO A 52 11.38 -44.82 33.66
CA PRO A 52 10.04 -44.78 33.06
C PRO A 52 9.73 -43.40 32.49
N ASP A 53 8.68 -43.32 31.67
CA ASP A 53 8.19 -42.08 31.05
C ASP A 53 7.65 -41.06 32.08
N THR A 54 7.29 -41.52 33.29
CA THR A 54 6.77 -40.65 34.35
C THR A 54 7.31 -41.01 35.73
N LEU A 55 7.75 -40.00 36.49
CA LEU A 55 8.21 -40.12 37.87
C LEU A 55 7.31 -39.29 38.82
N GLY A 56 6.62 -39.99 39.72
CA GLY A 56 5.86 -39.37 40.80
C GLY A 56 6.73 -38.87 41.96
N GLY A 57 6.14 -37.97 42.76
CA GLY A 57 6.76 -37.40 43.95
C GLY A 57 7.81 -36.36 43.61
N ARG A 58 8.75 -36.13 44.53
CA ARG A 58 9.80 -35.13 44.38
C ARG A 58 11.07 -35.75 43.82
N VAL A 59 11.56 -35.28 42.69
CA VAL A 59 12.81 -35.76 42.08
C VAL A 59 13.89 -34.69 42.16
N GLU A 60 15.04 -35.03 42.73
CA GLU A 60 16.14 -34.10 42.99
C GLU A 60 17.42 -34.48 42.24
N PHE A 61 17.96 -33.54 41.47
CA PHE A 61 19.25 -33.61 40.81
C PHE A 61 20.26 -32.72 41.56
N LEU A 62 21.06 -33.33 42.44
CA LEU A 62 21.84 -32.65 43.47
C LEU A 62 23.36 -32.71 43.27
N GLN A 63 23.85 -32.99 42.05
CA GLN A 63 25.28 -33.08 41.80
C GLN A 63 25.99 -31.76 42.16
N LYS A 64 27.01 -31.83 43.04
CA LYS A 64 27.63 -30.66 43.68
C LYS A 64 28.87 -30.11 42.98
N VAL A 65 29.60 -30.95 42.27
CA VAL A 65 30.92 -30.60 41.73
C VAL A 65 30.73 -29.71 40.48
N ALA A 66 31.19 -28.46 40.53
CA ALA A 66 31.00 -27.48 39.45
C ALA A 66 31.54 -27.94 38.09
N SER A 67 32.68 -28.66 38.08
CA SER A 67 33.28 -29.23 36.85
C SER A 67 32.57 -30.49 36.34
N SER A 68 31.57 -30.99 37.07
CA SER A 68 30.82 -32.18 36.68
C SER A 68 29.49 -31.81 36.01
N GLN A 69 28.93 -32.80 35.32
CA GLN A 69 27.64 -32.70 34.67
C GLN A 69 26.70 -33.78 35.16
N GLN A 70 25.40 -33.51 35.08
CA GLN A 70 24.35 -34.44 35.39
C GLN A 70 23.27 -34.37 34.32
N ILE A 71 22.93 -35.50 33.73
CA ILE A 71 21.86 -35.60 32.73
C ILE A 71 20.51 -35.60 33.44
N VAL A 72 19.57 -34.79 32.94
CA VAL A 72 18.17 -34.72 33.32
C VAL A 72 17.33 -35.25 32.16
N PRO A 73 16.73 -36.43 32.26
CA PRO A 73 15.88 -36.99 31.21
C PRO A 73 14.68 -36.10 30.90
N ASN A 74 14.35 -35.98 29.63
CA ASN A 74 13.13 -35.37 29.09
C ASN A 74 11.92 -36.32 29.24
N ILE A 75 11.53 -36.55 30.50
CA ILE A 75 10.35 -37.32 30.88
C ILE A 75 9.40 -36.43 31.69
N VAL A 76 8.30 -37.01 32.17
CA VAL A 76 7.34 -36.32 33.04
C VAL A 76 7.76 -36.48 34.50
N TYR A 77 7.93 -35.37 35.20
CA TYR A 77 8.15 -35.31 36.64
C TYR A 77 6.91 -34.74 37.30
N PHE A 78 6.52 -35.28 38.46
CA PHE A 78 5.55 -34.60 39.30
C PHE A 78 6.15 -33.31 39.86
N GLN A 79 7.20 -33.39 40.69
CA GLN A 79 7.98 -32.24 41.15
C GLN A 79 9.46 -32.44 40.80
N LEU A 80 10.12 -31.41 40.23
CA LEU A 80 11.52 -31.45 39.81
C LEU A 80 12.35 -30.39 40.52
N VAL A 81 13.44 -30.82 41.17
CA VAL A 81 14.39 -29.95 41.88
C VAL A 81 15.78 -30.05 41.27
N ILE A 82 16.30 -28.92 40.82
CA ILE A 82 17.64 -28.75 40.26
C ILE A 82 18.43 -27.85 41.22
N ALA A 83 19.51 -28.38 41.81
CA ALA A 83 20.27 -27.68 42.85
C ALA A 83 21.77 -27.94 42.77
N ASN A 84 22.58 -27.10 43.42
CA ASN A 84 24.05 -27.12 43.45
C ASN A 84 24.75 -26.88 42.10
N GLN A 85 26.07 -26.59 42.15
CA GLN A 85 26.87 -26.00 41.07
C GLN A 85 27.08 -26.83 39.79
N ALA A 86 26.88 -28.16 39.82
CA ALA A 86 27.09 -28.95 38.60
C ALA A 86 26.07 -28.57 37.51
N LYS A 87 26.47 -28.69 36.25
CA LYS A 87 25.57 -28.44 35.11
C LYS A 87 24.53 -29.56 34.98
N LYS A 88 23.25 -29.21 34.93
CA LYS A 88 22.12 -30.15 34.75
C LYS A 88 21.62 -30.00 33.32
N ILE A 89 21.85 -31.03 32.51
CA ILE A 89 21.65 -30.98 31.06
C ILE A 89 20.38 -31.76 30.73
N VAL A 90 19.41 -31.10 30.10
CA VAL A 90 18.22 -31.77 29.56
C VAL A 90 18.64 -32.70 28.42
N HIS A 91 18.23 -33.96 28.48
CA HIS A 91 18.43 -34.94 27.40
C HIS A 91 17.36 -34.79 26.31
N ASP A 92 17.64 -35.33 25.14
CA ASP A 92 16.78 -35.47 23.98
C ASP A 92 16.37 -36.93 23.69
N LEU A 93 16.02 -37.71 24.74
CA LEU A 93 15.57 -39.09 24.56
C LEU A 93 14.37 -39.14 23.60
N ARG A 94 14.43 -40.09 22.67
CA ARG A 94 13.40 -40.31 21.67
C ARG A 94 12.47 -41.42 22.11
N ASP A 95 11.19 -41.26 21.80
CA ASP A 95 10.20 -42.31 21.99
C ASP A 95 10.28 -43.41 20.92
N ALA A 96 9.37 -44.37 20.98
CA ALA A 96 9.31 -45.47 20.03
C ALA A 96 9.07 -45.03 18.57
N ASN A 97 8.58 -43.81 18.35
CA ASN A 97 8.34 -43.21 17.04
C ASN A 97 9.49 -42.28 16.59
N ASN A 98 10.63 -42.32 17.29
CA ASN A 98 11.80 -41.48 17.01
C ASN A 98 11.58 -39.97 17.25
N VAL A 99 10.56 -39.62 18.04
CA VAL A 99 10.22 -38.22 18.39
C VAL A 99 10.84 -37.85 19.73
N ILE A 100 11.49 -36.69 19.81
CA ILE A 100 12.00 -36.15 21.08
C ILE A 100 10.81 -35.58 21.85
N LYS A 101 10.58 -36.08 23.07
CA LYS A 101 9.54 -35.54 23.96
C LYS A 101 10.07 -34.35 24.76
N PRO A 102 9.22 -33.37 25.15
CA PRO A 102 9.62 -32.34 26.08
C PRO A 102 9.80 -32.89 27.50
N LEU A 103 10.62 -32.20 28.29
CA LEU A 103 10.62 -32.39 29.74
C LEU A 103 9.36 -31.73 30.30
N VAL A 104 8.56 -32.45 31.09
CA VAL A 104 7.31 -31.91 31.66
C VAL A 104 7.37 -31.98 33.18
N VAL A 105 6.98 -30.91 33.87
CA VAL A 105 6.88 -30.83 35.33
C VAL A 105 5.44 -30.48 35.70
N LEU A 106 4.77 -31.35 36.46
CA LEU A 106 3.34 -31.23 36.74
C LEU A 106 3.01 -30.27 37.89
N ASP A 107 3.79 -30.30 38.97
CA ASP A 107 3.50 -29.61 40.25
C ASP A 107 4.44 -28.43 40.51
N SER A 108 5.76 -28.63 40.48
CA SER A 108 6.69 -27.53 40.70
C SER A 108 8.05 -27.79 40.08
N LEU A 109 8.54 -26.82 39.30
CA LEU A 109 9.92 -26.75 38.83
C LEU A 109 10.72 -25.82 39.72
N ILE A 110 11.71 -26.36 40.43
CA ILE A 110 12.50 -25.63 41.42
C ILE A 110 13.97 -25.65 41.00
N VAL A 111 14.51 -24.50 40.62
CA VAL A 111 15.93 -24.30 40.25
C VAL A 111 16.56 -23.37 41.29
N VAL A 112 17.47 -23.89 42.11
CA VAL A 112 17.94 -23.20 43.34
C VAL A 112 19.44 -23.38 43.59
N ASP A 113 19.92 -22.75 44.66
CA ASP A 113 21.34 -22.63 45.01
C ASP A 113 22.13 -22.00 43.85
N SER A 114 23.34 -22.51 43.57
CA SER A 114 24.14 -22.09 42.41
C SER A 114 23.92 -23.01 41.20
N ALA A 115 22.72 -23.55 41.00
CA ALA A 115 22.48 -24.50 39.92
C ALA A 115 22.56 -23.86 38.53
N HIS A 116 23.08 -24.66 37.58
CA HIS A 116 23.06 -24.36 36.16
C HIS A 116 22.22 -25.41 35.45
N PHE A 117 20.94 -25.09 35.20
CA PHE A 117 20.03 -25.91 34.41
C PHE A 117 20.09 -25.51 32.94
N THR A 118 20.25 -26.46 32.02
CA THR A 118 20.47 -26.11 30.62
C THR A 118 19.96 -27.11 29.61
N THR A 119 19.46 -26.57 28.49
CA THR A 119 19.10 -27.29 27.27
C THR A 119 20.20 -27.21 26.20
N ARG A 120 21.35 -26.58 26.50
CA ARG A 120 22.49 -26.43 25.59
C ARG A 120 23.57 -27.46 25.91
N TRP A 121 23.74 -28.45 25.03
CA TRP A 121 24.82 -29.42 25.11
C TRP A 121 25.21 -29.96 23.74
N ILE A 122 26.51 -30.21 23.54
CA ILE A 122 27.00 -30.74 22.26
C ILE A 122 26.41 -32.13 22.03
N GLY A 123 25.75 -32.30 20.89
CA GLY A 123 25.15 -33.56 20.48
C GLY A 123 23.76 -33.85 21.05
N TYR A 124 23.15 -32.90 21.78
CA TYR A 124 21.74 -32.99 22.20
C TYR A 124 20.90 -31.86 21.62
N GLU A 125 19.68 -32.19 21.22
CA GLU A 125 18.69 -31.23 20.71
C GLU A 125 17.36 -31.37 21.47
N PRO A 126 17.33 -31.14 22.80
CA PRO A 126 16.11 -31.33 23.58
C PRO A 126 15.01 -30.37 23.11
N GLU A 127 13.75 -30.73 23.40
CA GLU A 127 12.60 -29.82 23.27
C GLU A 127 12.50 -28.88 24.48
N ASP A 128 11.49 -28.02 24.47
CA ASP A 128 11.17 -27.09 25.55
C ASP A 128 10.89 -27.79 26.90
N VAL A 129 11.06 -27.05 27.99
CA VAL A 129 10.75 -27.49 29.36
C VAL A 129 9.39 -26.96 29.75
N HIS A 130 8.40 -27.84 29.86
CA HIS A 130 7.02 -27.47 30.16
C HIS A 130 6.78 -27.54 31.68
N ALA A 131 6.45 -26.42 32.30
CA ALA A 131 5.97 -26.36 33.67
C ALA A 131 4.45 -26.15 33.68
N LYS A 132 3.73 -27.08 34.32
CA LYS A 132 2.26 -27.06 34.42
C LYS A 132 1.74 -26.42 35.71
N SER A 133 2.63 -26.03 36.62
CA SER A 133 2.30 -25.29 37.84
C SER A 133 3.49 -24.40 38.23
N THR A 134 3.77 -24.17 39.52
CA THR A 134 4.71 -23.14 39.98
C THR A 134 6.13 -23.34 39.44
N VAL A 135 6.75 -22.25 38.99
CA VAL A 135 8.19 -22.19 38.66
C VAL A 135 8.89 -21.32 39.70
N LYS A 136 9.84 -21.91 40.41
CA LYS A 136 10.76 -21.20 41.30
C LYS A 136 12.18 -21.24 40.74
N ASN A 137 12.72 -20.09 40.34
CA ASN A 137 14.08 -20.01 39.82
C ASN A 137 14.90 -18.96 40.59
N ASN A 138 15.83 -19.44 41.42
CA ASN A 138 16.82 -18.62 42.13
C ASN A 138 18.25 -18.84 41.60
N ALA A 139 18.40 -19.53 40.46
CA ALA A 139 19.70 -19.83 39.88
C ALA A 139 19.67 -19.60 38.35
N LYS A 140 20.44 -20.35 37.56
CA LYS A 140 20.55 -20.11 36.12
C LYS A 140 19.84 -21.18 35.30
N TYR A 141 18.91 -20.76 34.44
CA TYR A 141 18.46 -21.52 33.29
C TYR A 141 19.08 -20.94 32.01
N SER A 142 19.66 -21.79 31.15
CA SER A 142 20.23 -21.33 29.87
C SER A 142 20.08 -22.34 28.73
N GLY A 143 19.91 -21.86 27.51
CA GLY A 143 19.94 -22.68 26.30
C GLY A 143 18.93 -22.21 25.26
N PRO A 144 18.89 -22.87 24.10
CA PRO A 144 18.09 -22.43 22.95
C PRO A 144 16.58 -22.69 23.10
N ARG A 145 16.16 -23.37 24.17
CA ARG A 145 14.77 -23.79 24.42
C ARG A 145 14.16 -23.01 25.57
N TYR A 146 12.84 -22.94 25.60
CA TYR A 146 12.11 -22.19 26.61
C TYR A 146 11.88 -23.01 27.89
N ILE A 147 11.82 -22.31 29.02
CA ILE A 147 10.90 -22.72 30.09
C ILE A 147 9.53 -22.17 29.72
N VAL A 148 8.55 -23.06 29.57
CA VAL A 148 7.18 -22.74 29.15
C VAL A 148 6.24 -22.91 30.33
N LEU A 149 5.55 -21.84 30.72
CA LEU A 149 4.44 -21.90 31.68
C LEU A 149 3.14 -22.06 30.89
N ASN A 150 2.57 -23.26 30.88
CA ASN A 150 1.40 -23.60 30.08
C ASN A 150 0.38 -24.53 30.77
N ALA A 151 -0.05 -24.15 31.97
CA ALA A 151 -1.29 -24.67 32.54
C ALA A 151 -2.50 -24.20 31.72
N GLU A 152 -3.45 -25.08 31.47
CA GLU A 152 -4.61 -24.80 30.60
C GLU A 152 -5.89 -24.41 31.37
N ASN A 153 -5.92 -24.62 32.70
CA ASN A 153 -7.16 -24.49 33.48
C ASN A 153 -7.03 -23.54 34.69
N GLU A 154 -5.83 -23.02 34.96
CA GLU A 154 -5.55 -22.22 36.15
C GLU A 154 -4.35 -21.29 35.94
N PRO A 155 -4.29 -20.15 36.64
CA PRO A 155 -3.10 -19.30 36.62
C PRO A 155 -1.90 -20.02 37.27
N GLN A 156 -0.70 -19.69 36.84
CA GLN A 156 0.55 -20.21 37.43
C GLN A 156 1.31 -19.12 38.17
N ASP A 157 2.13 -19.55 39.14
CA ASP A 157 3.03 -18.65 39.84
C ASP A 157 4.48 -18.80 39.34
N LEU A 158 5.12 -17.66 39.12
CA LEU A 158 6.54 -17.52 38.83
C LEU A 158 7.20 -16.76 39.98
N MET A 159 8.30 -17.29 40.49
CA MET A 159 9.01 -16.66 41.61
C MET A 159 10.52 -16.88 41.57
N GLY A 160 11.26 -15.88 42.03
CA GLY A 160 12.69 -16.00 42.32
C GLY A 160 13.55 -14.91 41.66
N VAL A 161 14.86 -14.99 41.94
CA VAL A 161 15.87 -14.00 41.55
C VAL A 161 16.92 -14.55 40.57
N GLY A 162 16.59 -15.66 39.91
CA GLY A 162 17.47 -16.35 38.96
C GLY A 162 17.50 -15.68 37.58
N SER A 163 18.05 -16.38 36.59
CA SER A 163 18.02 -15.95 35.18
C SER A 163 17.40 -17.01 34.27
N PHE A 164 16.76 -16.54 33.21
CA PHE A 164 16.17 -17.35 32.14
C PHE A 164 16.70 -16.87 30.79
N SER A 165 17.41 -17.74 30.05
CA SER A 165 17.76 -17.37 28.67
C SER A 165 16.50 -17.17 27.85
N LYS A 166 15.57 -18.11 27.93
CA LYS A 166 14.30 -18.05 27.22
C LYS A 166 13.14 -18.44 28.12
N LEU A 167 12.15 -17.55 28.24
CA LEU A 167 10.94 -17.75 29.03
C LEU A 167 9.70 -17.57 28.13
N MET A 168 8.75 -18.51 28.20
CA MET A 168 7.50 -18.42 27.46
C MET A 168 6.30 -18.48 28.39
N ILE A 169 5.41 -17.50 28.23
CA ILE A 169 4.11 -17.43 28.89
C ILE A 169 3.06 -17.91 27.90
N ASP A 170 2.55 -19.11 28.12
CA ASP A 170 1.57 -19.76 27.26
C ASP A 170 0.41 -20.31 28.09
N ASN A 171 -0.17 -19.44 28.91
CA ASN A 171 -1.23 -19.78 29.86
C ASN A 171 -2.42 -18.83 29.68
N PRO A 172 -3.58 -19.30 29.17
CA PRO A 172 -4.75 -18.45 28.93
C PRO A 172 -5.32 -17.80 30.21
N HIS A 173 -5.01 -18.32 31.40
CA HIS A 173 -5.39 -17.77 32.69
C HIS A 173 -4.33 -16.84 33.32
N GLY A 174 -3.17 -16.70 32.66
CA GLY A 174 -2.07 -15.82 33.04
C GLY A 174 -1.07 -16.43 34.02
N VAL A 175 0.01 -15.69 34.26
CA VAL A 175 1.12 -16.07 35.16
C VAL A 175 1.36 -14.93 36.14
N ASN A 176 1.34 -15.21 37.43
CA ASN A 176 1.59 -14.22 38.48
C ASN A 176 3.07 -14.23 38.88
N VAL A 177 3.72 -13.06 38.86
CA VAL A 177 5.05 -12.91 39.46
C VAL A 177 4.88 -12.65 40.95
N VAL A 178 5.02 -13.71 41.76
CA VAL A 178 4.79 -13.66 43.21
C VAL A 178 6.02 -13.12 43.95
N SER A 179 7.22 -13.32 43.39
CA SER A 179 8.47 -12.74 43.85
C SER A 179 9.33 -12.43 42.64
N GLY A 180 9.59 -11.15 42.41
CA GLY A 180 10.38 -10.66 41.28
C GLY A 180 11.90 -10.71 41.50
N GLY A 181 12.63 -10.02 40.63
CA GLY A 181 14.09 -9.87 40.64
C GLY A 181 14.84 -10.85 39.74
N PHE A 182 14.12 -11.65 38.94
CA PHE A 182 14.77 -12.51 37.95
C PHE A 182 15.14 -11.72 36.68
N LEU A 183 16.06 -12.29 35.93
CA LEU A 183 16.60 -11.74 34.68
C LEU A 183 16.13 -12.58 33.48
N ILE A 184 15.92 -11.94 32.34
CA ILE A 184 15.76 -12.59 31.04
C ILE A 184 16.95 -12.20 30.19
N ASP A 185 17.81 -13.17 29.81
CA ASP A 185 19.08 -12.90 29.11
C ASP A 185 19.05 -13.11 27.58
N GLU A 186 18.00 -13.68 26.99
CA GLU A 186 17.84 -13.72 25.52
C GLU A 186 16.43 -13.32 25.06
N GLU A 187 15.37 -14.02 25.51
CA GLU A 187 14.04 -13.87 24.91
C GLU A 187 12.88 -14.11 25.91
N LEU A 188 11.92 -13.18 25.92
CA LEU A 188 10.61 -13.34 26.54
C LEU A 188 9.55 -13.53 25.45
N LYS A 189 8.84 -14.65 25.46
CA LYS A 189 7.71 -14.89 24.56
C LYS A 189 6.39 -14.88 25.31
N LEU A 190 5.51 -13.93 24.97
CA LEU A 190 4.14 -13.83 25.46
C LEU A 190 3.22 -14.46 24.39
N ASN A 191 2.80 -15.71 24.60
CA ASN A 191 2.04 -16.46 23.60
C ASN A 191 0.53 -16.47 23.88
N ARG A 192 0.11 -16.65 25.14
CA ARG A 192 -1.30 -16.60 25.57
C ARG A 192 -1.40 -16.07 27.00
N GLY A 193 -2.42 -15.26 27.25
CA GLY A 193 -2.72 -14.68 28.56
C GLY A 193 -1.75 -13.59 29.00
N GLU A 194 -1.84 -13.21 30.27
CA GLU A 194 -1.12 -12.06 30.83
C GLU A 194 0.01 -12.50 31.76
N LEU A 195 1.20 -11.92 31.60
CA LEU A 195 2.25 -11.94 32.62
C LEU A 195 2.00 -10.82 33.63
N ARG A 196 1.57 -11.19 34.83
CA ARG A 196 1.17 -10.27 35.92
C ARG A 196 2.32 -10.01 36.87
N ASN A 197 3.20 -9.09 36.49
CA ASN A 197 4.20 -8.47 37.35
C ASN A 197 3.66 -7.21 38.05
N SER A 198 4.39 -6.71 39.03
CA SER A 198 4.11 -5.44 39.71
C SER A 198 5.40 -4.62 39.86
N GLN A 199 5.30 -3.36 40.31
CA GLN A 199 6.49 -2.55 40.61
C GLN A 199 7.40 -3.20 41.66
N GLU A 200 6.82 -3.88 42.67
CA GLU A 200 7.55 -4.60 43.72
C GLU A 200 8.10 -5.94 43.21
N ASN A 201 7.27 -6.69 42.47
CA ASN A 201 7.60 -8.00 41.92
C ASN A 201 7.80 -7.91 40.41
N ASN A 202 8.86 -7.20 40.01
CA ASN A 202 9.22 -6.99 38.61
C ASN A 202 10.39 -7.88 38.18
N PHE A 203 10.77 -7.82 36.90
CA PHE A 203 11.93 -8.53 36.34
C PHE A 203 12.72 -7.60 35.43
N THR A 204 13.94 -8.03 35.10
CA THR A 204 14.84 -7.28 34.22
C THR A 204 15.01 -7.98 32.88
N MET A 205 14.77 -7.25 31.79
CA MET A 205 15.21 -7.60 30.45
C MET A 205 16.66 -7.13 30.31
N MET A 206 17.59 -8.07 30.12
CA MET A 206 19.01 -7.75 29.93
C MET A 206 19.22 -7.02 28.58
N ASP A 207 20.42 -6.47 28.39
CA ASP A 207 20.79 -5.78 27.16
C ASP A 207 20.60 -6.66 25.90
N THR A 208 20.09 -6.07 24.83
CA THR A 208 19.85 -6.68 23.50
C THR A 208 18.87 -7.85 23.48
N THR A 209 17.96 -7.91 24.46
CA THR A 209 16.96 -8.98 24.54
C THR A 209 15.77 -8.77 23.61
N LEU A 210 15.03 -9.84 23.35
CA LEU A 210 13.84 -9.83 22.49
C LEU A 210 12.57 -10.12 23.29
N ILE A 211 11.54 -9.31 23.08
CA ILE A 211 10.15 -9.61 23.48
C ILE A 211 9.36 -9.99 22.22
N VAL A 212 8.84 -11.21 22.19
CA VAL A 212 7.88 -11.64 21.16
C VAL A 212 6.50 -11.69 21.78
N ARG A 213 5.58 -10.85 21.31
CA ARG A 213 4.20 -10.82 21.81
C ARG A 213 3.22 -11.25 20.73
N ASN A 214 2.46 -12.29 21.04
CA ASN A 214 1.38 -12.81 20.19
C ASN A 214 0.07 -12.05 20.48
N VAL A 215 -0.79 -11.93 19.48
CA VAL A 215 -2.16 -11.41 19.66
C VAL A 215 -2.88 -12.20 20.75
N GLY A 216 -3.53 -11.49 21.68
CA GLY A 216 -4.22 -12.08 22.83
C GLY A 216 -3.35 -12.37 24.06
N ALA A 217 -2.04 -12.05 24.01
CA ALA A 217 -1.18 -12.03 25.18
C ALA A 217 -0.91 -10.59 25.66
N SER A 218 -0.49 -10.42 26.92
CA SER A 218 -0.16 -9.10 27.48
C SER A 218 0.86 -9.17 28.62
N LEU A 219 1.39 -8.02 28.97
CA LEU A 219 2.25 -7.78 30.14
C LEU A 219 1.56 -6.73 31.03
N ALA A 220 1.57 -6.92 32.35
CA ALA A 220 0.85 -6.04 33.26
C ALA A 220 1.62 -4.74 33.59
N VAL A 221 2.93 -4.82 33.78
CA VAL A 221 3.79 -3.69 34.17
C VAL A 221 5.07 -3.68 33.36
N GLU A 222 5.62 -2.49 33.08
CA GLU A 222 6.84 -2.32 32.29
C GLU A 222 8.00 -3.00 33.01
N PRO A 223 8.75 -3.90 32.35
CA PRO A 223 9.88 -4.55 32.97
C PRO A 223 11.02 -3.54 33.11
N GLN A 224 11.99 -3.85 33.96
CA GLN A 224 13.22 -3.07 33.99
C GLN A 224 14.05 -3.43 32.75
N PHE A 225 14.46 -2.46 31.97
CA PHE A 225 15.39 -2.67 30.87
C PHE A 225 16.80 -2.30 31.33
N GLU A 226 17.78 -3.17 31.09
CA GLU A 226 19.19 -2.88 31.43
C GLU A 226 19.77 -1.78 30.53
N ALA A 227 19.56 -1.90 29.22
CA ALA A 227 20.00 -0.91 28.24
C ALA A 227 19.09 -0.92 27.01
N SER A 228 19.06 -2.02 26.25
CA SER A 228 18.29 -2.11 25.00
C SER A 228 17.33 -3.30 24.94
N VAL A 229 16.24 -3.15 24.19
CA VAL A 229 15.28 -4.23 23.88
C VAL A 229 14.79 -4.16 22.44
N ASN A 230 14.44 -5.33 21.91
CA ASN A 230 13.76 -5.50 20.63
C ASN A 230 12.36 -6.05 20.85
N ILE A 231 11.38 -5.61 20.05
CA ILE A 231 9.99 -6.06 20.16
C ILE A 231 9.51 -6.61 18.82
N ARG A 232 8.82 -7.75 18.88
CA ARG A 232 8.14 -8.34 17.73
C ARG A 232 6.70 -8.70 18.07
N TYR A 233 5.76 -8.09 17.36
CA TYR A 233 4.34 -8.45 17.39
C TYR A 233 4.02 -9.48 16.31
N ILE A 234 3.36 -10.57 16.68
CA ILE A 234 2.96 -11.66 15.78
C ILE A 234 1.54 -12.10 16.06
N GLY A 235 0.96 -12.94 15.20
CA GLY A 235 -0.33 -13.57 15.41
C GLY A 235 -1.45 -13.01 14.57
N THR A 236 -2.65 -13.54 14.77
CA THR A 236 -3.83 -13.15 13.98
C THR A 236 -4.74 -12.26 14.78
N GLY A 237 -5.06 -11.08 14.24
CA GLY A 237 -5.98 -10.11 14.84
C GLY A 237 -5.32 -8.82 15.30
N ASP A 238 -6.14 -7.97 15.91
CA ASP A 238 -5.73 -6.64 16.39
C ASP A 238 -5.00 -6.73 17.73
N LEU A 239 -4.12 -5.77 17.99
CA LEU A 239 -3.30 -5.67 19.18
C LEU A 239 -3.20 -4.21 19.63
N VAL A 240 -3.26 -3.96 20.92
CA VAL A 240 -2.87 -2.67 21.52
C VAL A 240 -1.52 -2.88 22.19
N THR A 241 -0.52 -2.04 21.91
CA THR A 241 0.79 -2.12 22.57
C THR A 241 0.65 -1.95 24.08
N GLY A 242 1.60 -2.48 24.83
CA GLY A 242 1.49 -2.53 26.28
C GLY A 242 2.76 -2.11 27.00
N PRO A 243 2.88 -2.49 28.28
CA PRO A 243 4.06 -2.24 29.09
C PRO A 243 5.37 -2.80 28.53
N GLU A 244 5.32 -3.70 27.54
CA GLU A 244 6.50 -4.17 26.84
C GLU A 244 7.19 -3.09 25.99
N THR A 245 6.49 -2.04 25.55
CA THR A 245 7.11 -0.88 24.89
C THR A 245 7.74 0.03 25.95
N PRO A 246 9.07 0.25 25.97
CA PRO A 246 9.71 1.08 26.97
C PRO A 246 9.14 2.51 27.02
N SER A 247 9.07 3.09 28.22
CA SER A 247 8.78 4.51 28.43
C SER A 247 10.00 5.40 28.20
N ASP A 248 11.21 4.85 28.33
CA ASP A 248 12.46 5.52 28.01
C ASP A 248 12.72 5.43 26.50
N GLU A 249 12.82 6.60 25.86
CA GLU A 249 12.97 6.76 24.41
C GLU A 249 14.28 6.17 23.87
N THR A 250 15.26 5.86 24.71
CA THR A 250 16.57 5.34 24.31
C THR A 250 16.65 3.81 24.26
N VAL A 251 15.64 3.11 24.78
CA VAL A 251 15.73 1.67 25.06
C VAL A 251 15.31 0.79 23.88
N LEU A 252 14.21 1.13 23.20
CA LEU A 252 13.69 0.31 22.10
C LEU A 252 14.53 0.50 20.83
N GLN A 253 15.22 -0.56 20.41
CA GLN A 253 16.04 -0.53 19.19
C GLN A 253 15.20 -0.95 17.99
N ASP A 254 14.65 -2.17 18.04
CA ASP A 254 13.86 -2.72 16.95
C ASP A 254 12.38 -2.86 17.27
N LEU A 255 11.52 -2.46 16.34
CA LEU A 255 10.09 -2.73 16.36
C LEU A 255 9.65 -3.46 15.08
N TYR A 256 9.24 -4.71 15.24
CA TYR A 256 8.69 -5.54 14.17
C TYR A 256 7.19 -5.77 14.38
N VAL A 257 6.35 -5.12 13.57
CA VAL A 257 4.90 -5.32 13.57
C VAL A 257 4.55 -6.36 12.49
N GLN A 258 4.26 -7.60 12.88
CA GLN A 258 4.02 -8.72 11.96
C GLN A 258 2.75 -9.52 12.28
N ASN A 259 1.87 -8.98 13.13
CA ASN A 259 0.52 -9.52 13.28
C ASN A 259 -0.31 -9.20 12.03
N THR A 260 -1.43 -9.89 11.85
CA THR A 260 -2.26 -9.71 10.64
C THR A 260 -3.32 -8.62 10.77
N GLY A 261 -3.61 -8.11 11.97
CA GLY A 261 -4.57 -7.03 12.22
C GLY A 261 -3.90 -5.70 12.57
N ASN A 262 -4.68 -4.74 13.02
CA ASN A 262 -4.20 -3.42 13.40
C ASN A 262 -3.39 -3.49 14.69
N THR A 263 -2.29 -2.73 14.77
CA THR A 263 -1.54 -2.49 16.00
C THR A 263 -1.76 -1.05 16.45
N GLU A 264 -2.47 -0.86 17.54
CA GLU A 264 -2.70 0.45 18.15
C GLU A 264 -1.62 0.75 19.19
N LEU A 265 -0.99 1.91 19.09
CA LEU A 265 -0.07 2.39 20.12
C LEU A 265 -0.86 2.88 21.33
N SER A 266 -0.47 2.46 22.53
CA SER A 266 -1.07 2.92 23.78
C SER A 266 -0.41 4.17 24.38
N ARG A 267 0.66 4.66 23.75
CA ARG A 267 1.50 5.80 24.15
C ARG A 267 2.46 6.16 23.02
N ASN A 268 3.14 7.30 23.14
CA ASN A 268 4.32 7.63 22.34
C ASN A 268 5.38 6.51 22.42
N VAL A 269 5.97 6.16 21.28
CA VAL A 269 7.00 5.12 21.17
C VAL A 269 8.14 5.64 20.30
N THR A 270 9.37 5.53 20.79
CA THR A 270 10.59 5.84 20.04
C THR A 270 11.31 4.56 19.64
N VAL A 271 11.66 4.41 18.36
CA VAL A 271 12.41 3.27 17.80
C VAL A 271 13.75 3.78 17.30
N ASN A 272 14.84 3.16 17.75
CA ASN A 272 16.19 3.71 17.57
C ASN A 272 17.01 3.09 16.42
N ASP A 273 16.69 1.88 15.97
CA ASP A 273 17.47 1.15 14.96
C ASP A 273 16.60 0.73 13.76
N SER A 274 15.79 -0.33 13.92
CA SER A 274 15.00 -0.88 12.80
C SER A 274 13.49 -0.85 13.06
N LEU A 275 12.73 -0.34 12.07
CA LEU A 275 11.28 -0.33 12.07
C LEU A 275 10.73 -1.15 10.90
N PHE A 276 10.04 -2.25 11.19
CA PHE A 276 9.32 -3.06 10.21
C PHE A 276 7.81 -2.95 10.44
N VAL A 277 7.10 -2.49 9.42
CA VAL A 277 5.65 -2.29 9.42
C VAL A 277 5.01 -3.31 8.49
N GLY A 278 4.55 -4.41 9.07
CA GLY A 278 3.89 -5.51 8.36
C GLY A 278 2.38 -5.45 8.35
N ALA A 279 1.76 -4.55 9.12
CA ALA A 279 0.33 -4.28 9.20
C ALA A 279 0.11 -2.82 9.59
N THR A 280 -1.14 -2.35 9.68
CA THR A 280 -1.42 -0.97 10.07
C THR A 280 -0.98 -0.71 11.51
N VAL A 281 -0.17 0.32 11.72
CA VAL A 281 0.17 0.85 13.05
C VAL A 281 -0.65 2.12 13.26
N ASN A 282 -1.65 2.06 14.14
CA ASN A 282 -2.47 3.21 14.50
C ASN A 282 -1.81 3.94 15.67
N THR A 283 -1.42 5.20 15.47
CA THR A 283 -0.89 6.01 16.57
C THR A 283 -1.96 6.82 17.28
N LEU A 284 -3.18 6.93 16.70
CA LEU A 284 -4.26 7.77 17.24
C LEU A 284 -3.78 9.21 17.54
N ASP A 285 -3.74 9.58 18.82
CA ASP A 285 -3.24 10.87 19.32
C ASP A 285 -1.76 10.80 19.76
N ASP A 286 -1.18 9.60 19.85
CA ASP A 286 0.23 9.36 20.15
C ASP A 286 1.12 9.48 18.90
N THR A 287 2.43 9.40 19.11
CA THR A 287 3.46 9.51 18.07
C THR A 287 4.37 8.29 18.04
N LEU A 288 4.60 7.77 16.84
CA LEU A 288 5.69 6.85 16.57
C LEU A 288 6.91 7.64 16.08
N THR A 289 7.95 7.72 16.90
CA THR A 289 9.20 8.41 16.59
C THR A 289 10.23 7.41 16.10
N PHE A 290 10.90 7.71 14.98
CA PHE A 290 11.95 6.88 14.42
C PHE A 290 13.22 7.68 14.19
N THR A 291 14.28 7.29 14.91
CA THR A 291 15.53 8.08 14.98
C THR A 291 16.64 7.54 14.10
N SER A 292 16.42 6.44 13.39
CA SER A 292 17.40 5.83 12.50
C SER A 292 17.58 6.61 11.19
N ASP A 293 18.78 6.54 10.62
CA ASP A 293 19.08 7.02 9.27
C ASP A 293 18.58 6.05 8.19
N ILE A 294 18.31 4.79 8.55
CA ILE A 294 17.68 3.80 7.68
C ILE A 294 16.18 4.08 7.61
N ASN A 295 15.57 3.87 6.44
CA ASN A 295 14.12 4.01 6.29
C ASN A 295 13.34 2.85 6.92
N PRO A 296 12.09 3.09 7.38
CA PRO A 296 11.20 2.01 7.77
C PRO A 296 10.95 1.05 6.59
N VAL A 297 10.80 -0.23 6.90
CA VAL A 297 10.47 -1.27 5.93
C VAL A 297 8.98 -1.58 6.01
N TYR A 298 8.27 -1.28 4.93
CA TYR A 298 6.86 -1.65 4.77
C TYR A 298 6.73 -2.99 4.04
N ALA A 299 5.88 -3.88 4.54
CA ALA A 299 5.66 -5.17 3.90
C ALA A 299 4.90 -5.04 2.57
N GLY A 300 5.62 -5.19 1.45
CA GLY A 300 5.01 -5.14 0.11
C GLY A 300 4.04 -6.29 -0.23
N TYR A 301 3.86 -7.26 0.67
CA TYR A 301 2.87 -8.34 0.54
C TYR A 301 1.58 -8.10 1.34
N ASN A 302 1.52 -7.03 2.15
CA ASN A 302 0.34 -6.68 2.92
C ASN A 302 -0.15 -5.28 2.57
N ASP A 303 -1.28 -5.22 1.89
CA ASP A 303 -1.95 -3.98 1.51
C ASP A 303 -2.55 -3.21 2.69
N ALA A 304 -2.28 -3.58 3.94
CA ALA A 304 -2.60 -2.79 5.13
C ALA A 304 -1.36 -2.17 5.79
N ALA A 305 -0.15 -2.46 5.32
CA ALA A 305 1.09 -1.95 5.91
C ALA A 305 1.22 -0.43 5.72
N GLU A 306 0.94 0.33 6.79
CA GLU A 306 1.14 1.77 6.90
C GLU A 306 1.11 2.21 8.37
N ILE A 307 1.62 3.40 8.66
CA ILE A 307 1.47 4.07 9.95
C ILE A 307 0.34 5.09 9.81
N ALA A 308 -0.81 4.79 10.40
CA ALA A 308 -1.97 5.67 10.42
C ALA A 308 -1.94 6.55 11.68
N GLY A 309 -1.67 7.84 11.49
CA GLY A 309 -1.51 8.83 12.55
C GLY A 309 -0.18 9.58 12.44
N ASN A 310 0.34 10.02 13.58
CA ASN A 310 1.55 10.82 13.72
C ASN A 310 2.79 9.92 13.62
N PHE A 311 3.62 10.16 12.61
CA PHE A 311 4.92 9.55 12.45
C PHE A 311 6.01 10.62 12.42
N GLU A 312 7.01 10.46 13.26
CA GLU A 312 8.07 11.43 13.43
C GLU A 312 9.42 10.87 12.99
N ARG A 313 10.16 11.66 12.20
CA ARG A 313 11.55 11.41 11.82
C ARG A 313 12.43 12.48 12.44
N THR A 314 13.40 12.08 13.25
CA THR A 314 14.39 12.99 13.90
C THR A 314 15.77 12.95 13.24
N THR A 315 15.98 11.99 12.35
CA THR A 315 17.21 11.87 11.54
C THR A 315 16.82 12.00 10.08
N LEU A 316 17.27 13.09 9.46
CA LEU A 316 16.94 13.45 8.08
C LEU A 316 18.21 13.35 7.23
N VAL A 317 18.19 12.47 6.23
CA VAL A 317 19.35 12.22 5.37
C VAL A 317 19.23 13.05 4.09
N ILE A 318 20.15 13.99 3.89
CA ILE A 318 20.20 14.83 2.69
C ILE A 318 20.64 13.98 1.49
N GLY A 319 19.98 14.18 0.36
CA GLY A 319 20.25 13.49 -0.90
C GLY A 319 19.68 12.07 -0.96
N ASP A 320 18.98 11.63 0.09
CA ASP A 320 18.25 10.36 0.11
C ASP A 320 16.77 10.58 0.43
N THR A 321 15.95 9.62 0.04
CA THR A 321 14.52 9.63 0.30
C THR A 321 14.26 9.34 1.77
N ILE A 322 13.44 10.16 2.43
CA ILE A 322 12.99 9.98 3.81
C ILE A 322 11.57 9.42 3.74
N LEU A 323 11.43 8.10 3.89
CA LEU A 323 10.12 7.45 3.92
C LEU A 323 9.36 7.85 5.20
N LEU A 324 8.08 8.18 5.03
CA LEU A 324 7.18 8.57 6.11
C LEU A 324 6.21 7.43 6.37
N ASN A 325 4.91 7.71 6.43
CA ASN A 325 3.86 6.80 6.93
C ASN A 325 3.59 5.55 6.08
N ASN A 326 4.03 5.50 4.83
CA ASN A 326 3.77 4.38 3.93
C ASN A 326 4.84 4.35 2.81
N PRO A 327 4.90 3.30 1.95
CA PRO A 327 5.92 3.17 0.92
C PRO A 327 5.98 4.31 -0.10
N HIS A 328 4.89 5.07 -0.26
CA HIS A 328 4.72 6.07 -1.30
C HIS A 328 4.66 7.51 -0.75
N THR A 329 4.63 7.70 0.56
CA THR A 329 4.70 9.02 1.20
C THR A 329 6.11 9.26 1.71
N TRP A 330 6.81 10.23 1.11
CA TRP A 330 8.23 10.47 1.38
C TRP A 330 8.66 11.88 1.05
N LEU A 331 9.76 12.34 1.64
CA LEU A 331 10.41 13.62 1.34
C LEU A 331 11.84 13.41 0.86
N LEU A 332 12.33 14.29 -0.01
CA LEU A 332 13.73 14.35 -0.42
C LEU A 332 14.21 15.80 -0.41
N PHE A 333 15.24 16.06 0.37
CA PHE A 333 16.00 17.31 0.31
C PHE A 333 17.28 17.06 -0.47
N ALA A 334 17.47 17.71 -1.61
CA ALA A 334 18.64 17.43 -2.45
C ALA A 334 19.95 17.96 -1.82
N ASN A 335 19.88 18.99 -1.00
CA ASN A 335 21.03 19.57 -0.30
C ASN A 335 20.61 20.25 1.03
N GLN A 336 21.59 20.75 1.80
CA GLN A 336 21.32 21.41 3.09
C GLN A 336 20.53 22.72 2.96
N ALA A 337 20.70 23.47 1.87
CA ALA A 337 19.96 24.72 1.68
C ALA A 337 18.47 24.45 1.45
N ASP A 338 18.17 23.38 0.73
CA ASP A 338 16.82 22.87 0.48
C ASP A 338 16.12 22.43 1.77
N MET A 339 16.84 21.82 2.71
CA MET A 339 16.31 21.43 4.03
C MET A 339 16.12 22.61 5.00
N ALA A 340 16.71 23.77 4.68
CA ALA A 340 16.76 24.93 5.56
C ALA A 340 17.31 24.57 6.96
N ALA A 341 16.59 24.95 8.02
CA ALA A 341 16.94 24.66 9.42
C ALA A 341 16.15 23.49 10.01
N ILE A 342 15.44 22.72 9.18
CA ILE A 342 14.61 21.59 9.63
C ILE A 342 15.53 20.46 10.09
N THR A 343 15.31 19.98 11.31
CA THR A 343 16.00 18.81 11.88
C THR A 343 15.06 17.67 12.23
N ARG A 344 13.75 17.95 12.28
CA ARG A 344 12.71 16.98 12.64
C ARG A 344 11.46 17.20 11.80
N ILE A 345 10.83 16.10 11.39
CA ILE A 345 9.59 16.13 10.60
C ILE A 345 8.56 15.26 11.28
N VAL A 346 7.36 15.82 11.45
CA VAL A 346 6.16 15.07 11.85
C VAL A 346 5.25 15.00 10.65
N SER A 347 4.91 13.77 10.25
CA SER A 347 3.97 13.46 9.18
C SER A 347 2.75 12.78 9.78
N THR A 348 1.59 13.42 9.61
CA THR A 348 0.31 12.88 10.06
C THR A 348 -0.47 12.38 8.86
N VAL A 349 -0.71 11.07 8.79
CA VAL A 349 -1.54 10.48 7.73
C VAL A 349 -2.76 9.82 8.34
N ARG A 350 -3.97 10.24 7.92
CA ARG A 350 -5.22 9.60 8.35
C ARG A 350 -5.90 8.97 7.14
N PRO A 351 -5.81 7.64 6.95
CA PRO A 351 -6.50 6.95 5.88
C PRO A 351 -8.02 6.99 6.08
N LEU A 352 -8.78 6.76 5.01
CA LEU A 352 -10.25 6.72 5.00
C LEU A 352 -10.93 7.95 5.66
N THR A 353 -10.28 9.11 5.58
CA THR A 353 -10.74 10.34 6.24
C THR A 353 -10.76 11.50 5.24
N TYR A 354 -11.92 12.14 5.08
CA TYR A 354 -12.04 13.36 4.28
C TYR A 354 -11.40 14.56 4.97
N GLN A 355 -10.98 15.52 4.16
CA GLN A 355 -10.46 16.79 4.65
C GLN A 355 -11.57 17.58 5.39
N PRO A 356 -11.28 18.17 6.56
CA PRO A 356 -12.28 18.91 7.34
C PRO A 356 -12.58 20.31 6.78
N TYR A 357 -11.87 20.73 5.72
CA TYR A 357 -12.00 22.05 5.09
C TYR A 357 -13.06 22.05 3.97
N PRO A 358 -13.60 23.22 3.59
CA PRO A 358 -14.52 23.34 2.46
C PRO A 358 -13.97 22.72 1.17
N GLY A 359 -14.80 21.94 0.46
CA GLY A 359 -14.34 21.17 -0.72
C GLY A 359 -13.28 20.14 -0.33
N GLY A 360 -13.47 19.49 0.81
CA GLY A 360 -12.63 18.41 1.30
C GLY A 360 -13.26 17.03 1.11
N ASP A 361 -14.58 16.98 0.95
CA ASP A 361 -15.43 15.80 0.75
C ASP A 361 -15.46 15.32 -0.72
N ASP A 362 -14.97 16.13 -1.64
CA ASP A 362 -14.75 15.88 -3.06
C ASP A 362 -13.27 15.51 -3.37
N LYS A 363 -12.47 15.24 -2.33
CA LYS A 363 -11.07 14.79 -2.42
C LYS A 363 -10.95 13.29 -2.15
N VAL A 364 -9.76 12.73 -2.38
CA VAL A 364 -9.42 11.39 -1.89
C VAL A 364 -9.60 11.36 -0.36
N GLN A 365 -10.15 10.27 0.17
CA GLN A 365 -10.35 10.05 1.61
C GLN A 365 -9.03 9.79 2.34
N ARG A 366 -8.13 10.77 2.35
CA ARG A 366 -6.85 10.69 3.04
C ARG A 366 -6.39 12.09 3.45
N ILE A 367 -6.11 12.26 4.73
CA ILE A 367 -5.44 13.46 5.25
C ILE A 367 -3.95 13.22 5.25
N ILE A 368 -3.17 14.19 4.77
CA ILE A 368 -1.71 14.22 4.89
C ILE A 368 -1.32 15.59 5.43
N ASN A 369 -0.74 15.66 6.63
CA ASN A 369 -0.19 16.88 7.19
C ASN A 369 1.31 16.71 7.44
N LEU A 370 2.10 17.67 6.97
CA LEU A 370 3.53 17.73 7.25
C LEU A 370 3.85 18.93 8.13
N GLN A 371 4.74 18.72 9.10
CA GLN A 371 5.28 19.76 9.96
C GLN A 371 6.79 19.58 10.09
N GLY A 372 7.54 20.67 9.93
CA GLY A 372 8.99 20.70 10.11
C GLY A 372 9.35 21.48 11.36
N PHE A 373 10.40 21.06 12.06
CA PHE A 373 10.88 21.73 13.28
C PHE A 373 12.39 21.94 13.22
N ASP A 374 12.85 23.04 13.81
CA ASP A 374 14.27 23.27 14.07
C ASP A 374 14.76 22.59 15.36
N GLU A 375 16.06 22.69 15.65
CA GLU A 375 16.67 22.16 16.89
C GLU A 375 16.08 22.76 18.18
N SER A 376 15.45 23.93 18.09
CA SER A 376 14.80 24.61 19.22
C SER A 376 13.31 24.27 19.33
N ASN A 377 12.81 23.30 18.54
CA ASN A 377 11.40 22.92 18.42
C ASN A 377 10.47 24.04 17.93
N ASN A 378 10.99 25.04 17.23
CA ASN A 378 10.14 26.00 16.52
C ASN A 378 9.65 25.39 15.21
N LEU A 379 8.37 25.64 14.88
CA LEU A 379 7.79 25.21 13.62
C LEU A 379 8.43 25.99 12.45
N ILE A 380 8.83 25.26 11.42
CA ILE A 380 9.22 25.77 10.10
C ILE A 380 8.19 25.27 9.11
N ASP A 381 7.32 26.18 8.67
CA ASP A 381 6.26 25.89 7.71
C ASP A 381 6.60 26.35 6.29
N GLN A 382 7.61 27.21 6.10
CA GLN A 382 8.00 27.77 4.79
C GLN A 382 9.52 27.90 4.63
N GLY A 383 9.97 28.06 3.38
CA GLY A 383 11.36 28.44 3.05
C GLY A 383 12.32 27.27 2.81
N MET A 384 11.80 26.06 2.79
CA MET A 384 12.47 24.84 2.32
C MET A 384 12.20 24.63 0.82
N ALA A 385 12.87 23.62 0.25
CA ALA A 385 12.54 23.04 -1.04
C ALA A 385 12.67 21.51 -0.92
N ALA A 386 11.57 20.78 -1.05
CA ALA A 386 11.61 19.31 -0.96
C ALA A 386 10.87 18.68 -2.13
N SER A 387 11.41 17.62 -2.72
CA SER A 387 10.57 16.73 -3.52
C SER A 387 9.70 15.93 -2.57
N PHE A 388 8.43 15.76 -2.92
CA PHE A 388 7.43 15.14 -2.05
C PHE A 388 6.65 14.09 -2.83
N GLY A 389 6.81 12.83 -2.42
CA GLY A 389 5.97 11.73 -2.88
C GLY A 389 4.78 11.55 -1.96
N PHE A 390 3.64 11.21 -2.56
CA PHE A 390 2.40 10.94 -1.83
C PHE A 390 1.67 9.75 -2.47
N GLY A 391 1.08 8.90 -1.62
CA GLY A 391 0.27 7.77 -2.04
C GLY A 391 -1.01 7.62 -1.25
N TRP A 392 -1.98 6.94 -1.85
CA TRP A 392 -3.28 6.59 -1.29
C TRP A 392 -3.76 5.23 -1.78
N ARG A 393 -4.71 4.64 -1.07
CA ARG A 393 -5.27 3.33 -1.40
C ARG A 393 -6.22 3.42 -2.60
N HIS A 394 -5.92 2.61 -3.61
CA HIS A 394 -6.74 2.47 -4.82
C HIS A 394 -7.02 0.99 -5.08
N LEU A 395 -8.07 0.49 -4.43
CA LEU A 395 -8.49 -0.91 -4.49
C LEU A 395 -9.69 -1.10 -5.41
N GLN A 396 -9.81 -2.26 -6.06
CA GLN A 396 -11.08 -2.67 -6.69
C GLN A 396 -12.18 -3.02 -5.67
N ASN A 397 -11.81 -3.30 -4.41
CA ASN A 397 -12.72 -3.65 -3.31
C ASN A 397 -12.83 -2.50 -2.29
N ALA A 398 -14.05 -2.25 -1.80
CA ALA A 398 -14.42 -1.02 -1.09
C ALA A 398 -13.81 -0.85 0.32
N GLN A 399 -13.30 -1.91 0.97
CA GLN A 399 -12.99 -1.85 2.40
C GLN A 399 -11.91 -0.83 2.79
N PHE A 400 -10.91 -0.61 1.93
CA PHE A 400 -9.87 0.42 2.14
C PHE A 400 -9.73 1.36 0.94
N HIS A 401 -10.73 1.43 0.06
CA HIS A 401 -10.66 2.25 -1.15
C HIS A 401 -10.86 3.73 -0.82
N GLU A 402 -9.86 4.57 -1.09
CA GLU A 402 -9.89 6.00 -0.73
C GLU A 402 -10.23 6.92 -1.92
N THR A 403 -10.18 6.43 -3.16
CA THR A 403 -10.32 7.28 -4.37
C THR A 403 -11.76 7.71 -4.65
N GLY A 404 -12.74 6.86 -4.30
CA GLY A 404 -14.13 7.06 -4.67
C GLY A 404 -14.33 7.04 -6.19
N ASN A 405 -15.12 7.99 -6.70
CA ASN A 405 -15.41 8.11 -8.14
C ASN A 405 -14.46 9.05 -8.88
N LEU A 406 -13.34 9.45 -8.26
CA LEU A 406 -12.42 10.41 -8.84
C LEU A 406 -11.57 9.76 -9.95
N PRO A 407 -11.38 10.41 -11.10
CA PRO A 407 -10.51 9.90 -12.17
C PRO A 407 -9.04 10.04 -11.77
N VAL A 408 -8.42 8.93 -11.36
CA VAL A 408 -7.03 8.88 -10.85
C VAL A 408 -6.03 9.67 -11.70
N PRO A 409 -6.01 9.58 -13.05
CA PRO A 409 -5.01 10.29 -13.85
C PRO A 409 -5.12 11.83 -13.81
N GLU A 410 -6.26 12.37 -13.35
CA GLU A 410 -6.47 13.82 -13.23
C GLU A 410 -6.18 14.36 -11.82
N LEU A 411 -5.83 13.49 -10.87
CA LEU A 411 -5.61 13.89 -9.48
C LEU A 411 -4.25 14.57 -9.30
N LEU A 412 -4.25 15.63 -8.48
CA LEU A 412 -3.08 16.43 -8.14
C LEU A 412 -2.95 16.57 -6.62
N LEU A 413 -1.74 16.87 -6.18
CA LEU A 413 -1.52 17.33 -4.80
C LEU A 413 -2.03 18.76 -4.64
N GLN A 414 -2.71 19.02 -3.53
CA GLN A 414 -3.23 20.32 -3.17
C GLN A 414 -2.81 20.68 -1.74
N LEU A 415 -2.54 21.94 -1.45
CA LEU A 415 -2.27 22.44 -0.10
C LEU A 415 -3.34 23.45 0.31
N TRP A 416 -3.84 23.31 1.54
CA TRP A 416 -4.77 24.26 2.13
C TRP A 416 -4.03 25.48 2.67
N ILE A 417 -4.31 26.67 2.13
CA ILE A 417 -3.74 27.93 2.62
C ILE A 417 -4.86 28.96 2.83
N GLY A 418 -5.01 29.41 4.07
CA GLY A 418 -6.07 30.34 4.47
C GLY A 418 -7.44 29.70 4.32
N ASN A 419 -8.07 29.92 3.14
CA ASN A 419 -9.43 29.48 2.82
C ASN A 419 -9.54 28.80 1.45
N ASN A 420 -8.43 28.47 0.80
CA ASN A 420 -8.43 27.88 -0.55
C ASN A 420 -7.45 26.71 -0.65
N TRP A 421 -7.78 25.77 -1.54
CA TRP A 421 -6.87 24.73 -2.02
C TRP A 421 -5.99 25.29 -3.14
N PHE A 422 -4.68 25.10 -3.02
CA PHE A 422 -3.70 25.47 -4.04
C PHE A 422 -3.13 24.21 -4.68
N ASP A 423 -3.24 24.11 -6.00
CA ASP A 423 -2.77 22.96 -6.78
C ASP A 423 -1.25 23.02 -6.95
N PHE A 424 -0.59 21.87 -6.78
CA PHE A 424 0.78 21.66 -7.25
C PHE A 424 0.79 21.00 -8.62
N ASP A 425 1.81 21.32 -9.41
CA ASP A 425 2.13 20.58 -10.63
C ASP A 425 2.83 19.26 -10.27
N SER A 426 2.05 18.28 -9.81
CA SER A 426 2.51 16.90 -9.60
C SER A 426 2.62 16.14 -10.91
N ASN A 427 3.40 15.06 -10.94
CA ASN A 427 3.36 14.10 -12.04
C ASN A 427 1.97 13.43 -12.17
N GLU A 428 1.72 12.79 -13.31
CA GLU A 428 0.51 11.97 -13.50
C GLU A 428 0.53 10.78 -12.52
N PRO A 429 -0.54 10.54 -11.75
CA PRO A 429 -0.57 9.43 -10.83
C PRO A 429 -0.41 8.06 -11.49
N THR A 430 0.37 7.20 -10.85
CA THR A 430 0.55 5.80 -11.23
C THR A 430 -0.28 4.92 -10.32
N ILE A 431 -0.90 3.87 -10.89
CA ILE A 431 -1.61 2.82 -10.12
C ILE A 431 -0.73 1.59 -10.05
N ASP A 432 -0.40 1.15 -8.83
CA ASP A 432 0.20 -0.15 -8.56
C ASP A 432 -0.88 -1.16 -8.19
N PHE A 433 -1.27 -1.99 -9.17
CA PHE A 433 -2.26 -3.05 -8.98
C PHE A 433 -1.76 -4.21 -8.10
N ALA A 434 -0.45 -4.35 -7.87
CA ALA A 434 0.08 -5.44 -7.05
C ALA A 434 -0.11 -5.16 -5.55
N THR A 435 0.00 -3.90 -5.16
CA THR A 435 -0.08 -3.44 -3.76
C THR A 435 -1.31 -2.57 -3.48
N ASN A 436 -2.14 -2.36 -4.52
CA ASN A 436 -3.38 -1.56 -4.49
C ASN A 436 -3.19 -0.12 -4.01
N TRP A 437 -2.09 0.49 -4.42
CA TRP A 437 -1.79 1.90 -4.21
C TRP A 437 -1.95 2.69 -5.49
N ALA A 438 -2.36 3.94 -5.37
CA ALA A 438 -2.08 4.98 -6.35
C ALA A 438 -1.14 6.00 -5.72
N TYR A 439 -0.21 6.53 -6.50
CA TYR A 439 0.80 7.46 -6.00
C TYR A 439 1.28 8.41 -7.08
N SER A 440 1.82 9.54 -6.65
CA SER A 440 2.50 10.51 -7.50
C SER A 440 3.53 11.30 -6.68
N ASP A 441 4.22 12.24 -7.31
CA ASP A 441 5.20 13.11 -6.69
C ASP A 441 5.13 14.53 -7.24
N VAL A 442 5.60 15.48 -6.42
CA VAL A 442 5.87 16.87 -6.80
C VAL A 442 7.38 17.09 -6.67
N GLN A 443 7.97 17.74 -7.67
CA GLN A 443 9.41 17.97 -7.73
C GLN A 443 9.92 18.94 -6.67
N SER A 444 9.10 19.93 -6.29
CA SER A 444 9.44 20.89 -5.23
C SER A 444 8.20 21.45 -4.54
N ILE A 445 8.10 21.21 -3.23
CA ILE A 445 7.24 21.95 -2.31
C ILE A 445 8.09 22.92 -1.49
N SER A 446 7.56 24.12 -1.25
CA SER A 446 8.25 25.18 -0.48
C SER A 446 7.53 25.57 0.81
N GLN A 447 6.49 24.81 1.14
CA GLN A 447 5.66 25.00 2.31
C GLN A 447 5.11 23.65 2.79
N PHE A 448 5.04 23.50 4.11
CA PHE A 448 4.42 22.38 4.82
C PHE A 448 3.03 22.79 5.31
N GLY A 449 2.20 21.80 5.65
CA GLY A 449 0.84 22.00 6.12
C GLY A 449 -0.08 20.86 5.70
N GLU A 450 -1.36 21.19 5.56
CA GLU A 450 -2.45 20.24 5.28
C GLU A 450 -2.60 20.01 3.77
N PHE A 451 -2.17 18.84 3.32
CA PHE A 451 -2.25 18.41 1.93
C PHE A 451 -3.45 17.50 1.69
N ALA A 452 -4.04 17.64 0.50
CA ALA A 452 -5.08 16.78 -0.04
C ALA A 452 -4.73 16.31 -1.45
N ILE A 453 -5.44 15.29 -1.92
CA ILE A 453 -5.34 14.79 -3.29
C ILE A 453 -6.70 14.95 -3.94
N GLY A 454 -6.76 15.69 -5.03
CA GLY A 454 -8.04 16.06 -5.62
C GLY A 454 -7.93 16.51 -7.06
N LEU A 455 -9.10 16.73 -7.66
CA LEU A 455 -9.17 17.41 -8.94
C LEU A 455 -8.68 18.86 -8.79
N PRO A 456 -8.02 19.42 -9.80
CA PRO A 456 -7.55 20.80 -9.80
C PRO A 456 -8.67 21.77 -9.39
N GLY A 457 -8.37 22.64 -8.43
CA GLY A 457 -9.35 23.51 -7.76
C GLY A 457 -9.91 24.61 -8.66
N MET A 458 -9.26 24.88 -9.80
CA MET A 458 -9.70 25.87 -10.76
C MET A 458 -9.65 25.35 -12.21
N ILE A 459 -10.86 25.04 -12.69
CA ILE A 459 -11.35 25.23 -14.05
C ILE A 459 -10.98 24.13 -15.04
N SER A 460 -11.96 23.26 -15.32
CA SER A 460 -12.00 22.47 -16.55
C SER A 460 -11.85 23.42 -17.73
N ILE A 461 -10.83 23.24 -18.56
CA ILE A 461 -10.68 24.00 -19.80
C ILE A 461 -11.77 23.53 -20.75
N ILE A 462 -12.64 24.43 -21.16
CA ILE A 462 -13.75 24.13 -22.07
C ILE A 462 -13.50 24.83 -23.40
N LEU A 463 -13.47 24.05 -24.48
CA LEU A 463 -13.52 24.58 -25.83
C LEU A 463 -14.97 24.59 -26.31
N ASN A 464 -15.47 25.79 -26.62
CA ASN A 464 -16.74 25.99 -27.30
C ASN A 464 -16.49 26.30 -28.78
N ALA A 465 -16.90 25.42 -29.67
CA ALA A 465 -16.67 25.56 -31.11
C ALA A 465 -17.92 25.28 -31.95
N ARG A 466 -18.02 25.93 -33.11
CA ARG A 466 -19.07 25.71 -34.11
C ARG A 466 -18.47 25.62 -35.52
N MET A 467 -19.03 24.74 -36.35
CA MET A 467 -18.73 24.64 -37.79
C MET A 467 -19.92 24.07 -38.58
N TYR A 468 -19.84 24.14 -39.90
CA TYR A 468 -20.82 23.50 -40.79
C TYR A 468 -20.11 22.70 -41.89
N LEU A 469 -20.79 21.68 -42.42
CA LEU A 469 -20.36 20.87 -43.55
C LEU A 469 -21.26 21.18 -44.76
N GLU A 470 -20.68 21.47 -45.93
CA GLU A 470 -21.43 21.87 -47.13
C GLU A 470 -22.51 20.85 -47.52
N GLY A 471 -22.17 19.56 -47.49
CA GLY A 471 -23.09 18.50 -47.88
C GLY A 471 -24.25 18.28 -46.91
N ALA A 472 -23.97 18.37 -45.61
CA ALA A 472 -24.97 18.17 -44.57
C ALA A 472 -25.90 19.39 -44.39
N TYR A 473 -25.52 20.58 -44.89
CA TYR A 473 -26.21 21.83 -44.63
C TYR A 473 -27.59 21.92 -45.28
N LEU A 474 -28.61 22.25 -44.47
CA LEU A 474 -29.99 22.44 -44.89
C LEU A 474 -30.25 23.92 -45.20
N LYS A 475 -30.17 24.29 -46.48
CA LYS A 475 -30.48 25.65 -46.95
C LYS A 475 -31.90 26.07 -46.55
N GLY A 476 -32.06 27.29 -46.02
CA GLY A 476 -33.34 27.83 -45.55
C GLY A 476 -33.74 27.41 -44.13
N ASN A 477 -32.94 26.60 -43.44
CA ASN A 477 -33.23 26.11 -42.09
C ASN A 477 -32.37 26.74 -40.98
N LYS A 478 -31.91 27.98 -41.18
CA LYS A 478 -31.26 28.80 -40.13
C LYS A 478 -30.03 28.12 -39.47
N GLY A 479 -29.10 27.63 -40.28
CA GLY A 479 -27.86 27.02 -39.74
C GLY A 479 -28.05 25.59 -39.22
N ARG A 480 -28.87 24.77 -39.89
CA ARG A 480 -29.09 23.37 -39.52
C ARG A 480 -28.46 22.41 -40.51
N MET A 481 -28.03 21.26 -40.03
CA MET A 481 -27.56 20.12 -40.81
C MET A 481 -28.46 18.91 -40.61
N HIS A 482 -28.53 18.03 -41.62
CA HIS A 482 -29.25 16.77 -41.51
C HIS A 482 -28.39 15.68 -40.85
N THR A 483 -29.04 14.68 -40.29
CA THR A 483 -28.42 13.54 -39.58
C THR A 483 -28.69 12.23 -40.28
N GLU A 484 -28.80 12.23 -41.62
CA GLU A 484 -29.24 11.05 -42.38
C GLU A 484 -28.34 9.83 -42.15
N LEU A 485 -27.03 9.99 -42.02
CA LEU A 485 -26.11 8.90 -41.64
C LEU A 485 -26.48 8.26 -40.31
N ASN A 486 -26.77 9.08 -39.29
CA ASN A 486 -27.08 8.61 -37.97
C ASN A 486 -28.48 7.96 -37.90
N ASN A 487 -29.49 8.61 -38.50
CA ASN A 487 -30.87 8.09 -38.59
C ASN A 487 -30.93 6.74 -39.32
N ARG A 488 -29.97 6.47 -40.21
CA ARG A 488 -29.83 5.21 -40.95
C ARG A 488 -28.92 4.18 -40.27
N GLY A 489 -28.38 4.48 -39.07
CA GLY A 489 -27.45 3.62 -38.34
C GLY A 489 -26.08 3.45 -39.01
N LEU A 490 -25.73 4.32 -39.96
CA LEU A 490 -24.48 4.26 -40.70
C LEU A 490 -23.32 4.89 -39.92
N LEU A 491 -23.59 5.88 -39.07
CA LEU A 491 -22.56 6.51 -38.24
C LEU A 491 -21.92 5.53 -37.23
N ALA A 492 -22.67 4.51 -36.79
CA ALA A 492 -22.17 3.41 -35.96
C ALA A 492 -21.22 2.44 -36.72
N GLN A 493 -21.11 2.57 -38.04
CA GLN A 493 -20.19 1.78 -38.88
C GLN A 493 -18.85 2.48 -39.12
N THR A 494 -18.59 3.57 -38.39
CA THR A 494 -17.34 4.33 -38.50
C THR A 494 -16.14 3.44 -38.22
N ASN A 495 -15.17 3.44 -39.14
CA ASN A 495 -13.88 2.82 -38.90
C ASN A 495 -12.98 3.80 -38.13
N TYR A 496 -12.80 3.55 -36.84
CA TYR A 496 -12.02 4.42 -35.95
C TYR A 496 -10.50 4.37 -36.22
N ASP A 497 -10.01 3.32 -36.89
CA ASP A 497 -8.61 3.18 -37.30
C ASP A 497 -8.28 3.95 -38.60
N ALA A 498 -9.27 4.60 -39.21
CA ALA A 498 -9.11 5.38 -40.43
C ALA A 498 -8.87 6.87 -40.15
N TYR A 499 -8.22 7.55 -41.11
CA TYR A 499 -8.04 9.00 -41.06
C TYR A 499 -9.39 9.74 -41.17
N PRO A 500 -9.62 10.83 -40.41
CA PRO A 500 -8.67 11.49 -39.50
C PRO A 500 -8.69 10.98 -38.06
N ILE A 501 -9.60 10.07 -37.68
CA ILE A 501 -9.79 9.63 -36.28
C ILE A 501 -8.52 8.97 -35.74
N ASN A 502 -7.82 8.21 -36.57
CA ASN A 502 -6.56 7.56 -36.20
C ASN A 502 -5.40 8.51 -35.81
N LEU A 503 -5.56 9.82 -35.98
CA LEU A 503 -4.61 10.82 -35.46
C LEU A 503 -4.73 10.98 -33.95
N ASP A 504 -5.92 10.77 -33.40
CA ASP A 504 -6.18 10.80 -31.97
C ASP A 504 -5.84 9.44 -31.35
N THR A 505 -4.56 9.22 -31.08
CA THR A 505 -4.06 7.94 -30.54
C THR A 505 -4.55 7.62 -29.12
N LYS A 506 -5.18 8.59 -28.43
CA LYS A 506 -5.76 8.43 -27.10
C LYS A 506 -7.28 8.19 -27.15
N PHE A 507 -7.88 8.23 -28.34
CA PHE A 507 -9.29 7.96 -28.51
C PHE A 507 -9.62 6.49 -28.22
N ASP A 508 -10.52 6.26 -27.27
CA ASP A 508 -11.04 4.93 -26.94
C ASP A 508 -12.50 4.80 -27.41
N PRO A 509 -12.77 4.06 -28.50
CA PRO A 509 -14.12 3.89 -29.02
C PRO A 509 -15.02 3.07 -28.07
N THR A 510 -14.46 2.35 -27.09
CA THR A 510 -15.26 1.59 -26.10
C THR A 510 -16.06 2.50 -25.17
N LEU A 511 -15.70 3.79 -25.08
CA LEU A 511 -16.40 4.80 -24.30
C LEU A 511 -17.69 5.31 -24.97
N ILE A 512 -17.91 4.98 -26.25
CA ILE A 512 -19.14 5.34 -26.97
C ILE A 512 -20.25 4.36 -26.59
N THR A 513 -21.07 4.76 -25.62
CA THR A 513 -22.24 3.97 -25.19
C THR A 513 -23.48 4.23 -26.06
N GLN A 514 -23.63 5.46 -26.57
CA GLN A 514 -24.69 5.85 -27.51
C GLN A 514 -24.24 7.05 -28.35
N ILE A 515 -24.47 6.99 -29.67
CA ILE A 515 -24.30 8.15 -30.56
C ILE A 515 -25.55 9.05 -30.41
N PRO A 516 -25.42 10.34 -30.08
CA PRO A 516 -26.58 11.23 -29.95
C PRO A 516 -27.38 11.33 -31.25
N ASP A 517 -28.71 11.31 -31.20
CA ASP A 517 -29.59 11.40 -32.40
C ASP A 517 -29.33 12.66 -33.24
N SER A 518 -28.79 13.70 -32.60
CA SER A 518 -28.46 14.98 -33.22
C SER A 518 -27.05 15.02 -33.84
N ALA A 519 -26.26 13.95 -33.73
CA ALA A 519 -24.95 13.85 -34.34
C ALA A 519 -25.04 13.75 -35.86
N VAL A 520 -24.30 14.61 -36.54
CA VAL A 520 -24.11 14.66 -37.99
C VAL A 520 -22.95 13.75 -38.38
N ASP A 521 -21.79 13.94 -37.73
CA ASP A 521 -20.58 13.14 -37.95
C ASP A 521 -19.52 13.33 -36.86
N PHE A 522 -18.39 12.64 -36.97
CA PHE A 522 -17.18 12.81 -36.17
C PHE A 522 -16.23 13.87 -36.76
N ILE A 523 -15.68 14.72 -35.90
CA ILE A 523 -14.66 15.73 -36.23
C ILE A 523 -13.41 15.43 -35.41
N VAL A 524 -12.23 15.65 -35.99
CA VAL A 524 -10.96 15.62 -35.25
C VAL A 524 -10.40 17.03 -35.14
N LEU A 525 -10.20 17.45 -33.90
CA LEU A 525 -9.54 18.68 -33.52
C LEU A 525 -8.04 18.42 -33.37
N GLU A 526 -7.21 19.22 -34.04
CA GLU A 526 -5.76 19.16 -33.91
C GLU A 526 -5.22 20.49 -33.37
N PHE A 527 -4.45 20.42 -32.28
CA PHE A 527 -3.95 21.57 -31.55
C PHE A 527 -2.45 21.77 -31.82
N ARG A 528 -2.05 22.88 -32.42
CA ARG A 528 -0.63 23.18 -32.70
C ARG A 528 -0.16 24.43 -31.96
N LYS A 529 0.99 24.38 -31.28
CA LYS A 529 1.59 25.57 -30.62
C LYS A 529 2.04 26.64 -31.62
N LYS A 530 2.54 26.23 -32.78
CA LYS A 530 2.83 27.12 -33.90
C LYS A 530 2.21 26.58 -35.18
N ARG A 531 1.99 27.47 -36.14
CA ARG A 531 1.32 27.17 -37.40
C ARG A 531 1.82 25.90 -38.12
N ASN A 532 3.14 25.71 -38.16
CA ASN A 532 3.79 24.61 -38.89
C ASN A 532 4.40 23.54 -37.98
N ASP A 533 4.15 23.61 -36.67
CA ASP A 533 4.59 22.58 -35.73
C ASP A 533 3.72 21.32 -35.89
N GLN A 534 4.26 20.20 -35.39
CA GLN A 534 3.45 19.01 -35.15
C GLN A 534 2.35 19.33 -34.14
N ALA A 535 1.26 18.55 -34.19
CA ALA A 535 0.21 18.64 -33.19
C ALA A 535 0.78 18.38 -31.79
N SER A 536 0.42 19.24 -30.84
CA SER A 536 0.63 18.99 -29.42
C SER A 536 -0.25 17.86 -28.93
N PHE A 537 -1.51 17.85 -29.38
CA PHE A 537 -2.46 16.77 -29.15
C PHE A 537 -3.62 16.85 -30.14
N TYR A 538 -4.43 15.79 -30.15
CA TYR A 538 -5.64 15.64 -30.94
C TYR A 538 -6.83 15.39 -30.01
N LYS A 539 -8.05 15.70 -30.47
CA LYS A 539 -9.28 15.34 -29.77
C LYS A 539 -10.41 15.06 -30.76
N THR A 540 -10.99 13.87 -30.66
CA THR A 540 -12.16 13.46 -31.45
C THR A 540 -13.45 13.91 -30.79
N VAL A 541 -14.38 14.50 -31.56
CA VAL A 541 -15.63 15.10 -31.07
C VAL A 541 -16.80 14.84 -32.04
N TYR A 542 -18.04 15.01 -31.58
CA TYR A 542 -19.22 14.99 -32.45
C TYR A 542 -19.52 16.36 -33.03
N LEU A 543 -20.01 16.40 -34.27
CA LEU A 543 -20.67 17.56 -34.86
C LEU A 543 -22.19 17.44 -34.69
N ASN A 544 -22.82 18.47 -34.13
CA ASN A 544 -24.27 18.53 -33.95
C ASN A 544 -25.01 19.17 -35.14
N THR A 545 -26.31 18.92 -35.24
CA THR A 545 -27.20 19.54 -36.24
C THR A 545 -27.17 21.07 -36.28
N ASP A 546 -26.88 21.76 -35.18
CA ASP A 546 -26.77 23.23 -35.12
C ASP A 546 -25.35 23.76 -35.32
N GLY A 547 -24.44 22.86 -35.74
CA GLY A 547 -23.05 23.14 -35.99
C GLY A 547 -22.15 23.14 -34.76
N ARG A 548 -22.69 23.02 -33.53
CA ARG A 548 -21.84 22.95 -32.33
C ARG A 548 -21.05 21.64 -32.30
N LEU A 549 -19.84 21.72 -31.76
CA LEU A 549 -19.01 20.56 -31.47
C LEU A 549 -19.18 20.14 -30.01
N PHE A 550 -19.32 18.84 -29.77
CA PHE A 550 -19.61 18.25 -28.46
C PHE A 550 -18.68 17.08 -28.16
N ASP A 551 -18.42 16.87 -26.88
CA ASP A 551 -17.59 15.76 -26.44
C ASP A 551 -18.22 14.40 -26.81
N ILE A 552 -17.39 13.38 -27.03
CA ILE A 552 -17.85 12.02 -27.37
C ILE A 552 -18.67 11.38 -26.25
N HIS A 553 -18.56 11.88 -25.03
CA HIS A 553 -19.41 11.50 -23.90
C HIS A 553 -20.82 12.14 -23.93
N GLY A 554 -21.13 12.94 -24.96
CA GLY A 554 -22.43 13.58 -25.13
C GLY A 554 -22.59 14.89 -24.36
N ASP A 555 -21.52 15.42 -23.76
CA ASP A 555 -21.53 16.75 -23.15
C ASP A 555 -21.50 17.84 -24.24
N SER A 556 -22.34 18.84 -24.06
CA SER A 556 -22.41 20.05 -24.87
C SER A 556 -21.12 20.89 -24.90
N ASN A 557 -20.17 20.59 -24.02
CA ASN A 557 -18.89 21.26 -23.88
C ASN A 557 -17.74 20.29 -24.16
N ILE A 558 -16.75 20.72 -24.95
CA ILE A 558 -15.53 19.93 -25.17
C ILE A 558 -14.59 20.20 -24.00
N ARG A 559 -14.47 19.24 -23.08
CA ARG A 559 -13.55 19.35 -21.94
C ARG A 559 -12.14 18.97 -22.39
N ILE A 560 -11.17 19.85 -22.18
CA ILE A 560 -9.75 19.57 -22.40
C ILE A 560 -9.11 19.33 -21.04
N THR A 561 -8.44 18.19 -20.91
CA THR A 561 -7.89 17.64 -19.67
C THR A 561 -6.38 17.42 -19.81
N ARG A 562 -5.72 17.10 -18.71
CA ARG A 562 -4.31 16.69 -18.73
C ARG A 562 -4.07 15.45 -19.58
N GLN A 563 -5.03 14.52 -19.61
CA GLN A 563 -4.96 13.35 -20.49
C GLN A 563 -4.89 13.75 -21.96
N ASP A 564 -5.51 14.87 -22.37
CA ASP A 564 -5.39 15.36 -23.74
C ASP A 564 -3.97 15.90 -24.02
N GLY A 565 -3.29 16.48 -23.02
CA GLY A 565 -1.92 17.00 -23.14
C GLY A 565 -1.79 18.51 -22.90
N ILE A 566 -2.73 19.10 -22.16
CA ILE A 566 -2.68 20.50 -21.69
C ILE A 566 -2.55 20.51 -20.15
N ASP A 567 -1.77 21.46 -19.62
CA ASP A 567 -1.78 21.73 -18.18
C ASP A 567 -3.07 22.48 -17.77
N SER A 568 -3.32 22.59 -16.45
CA SER A 568 -4.46 23.36 -15.92
C SER A 568 -4.38 24.86 -16.24
N GLY A 569 -3.22 25.35 -16.69
CA GLY A 569 -2.96 26.74 -17.04
C GLY A 569 -3.44 27.12 -18.45
N GLY A 570 -3.71 26.15 -19.32
CA GLY A 570 -4.17 26.40 -20.70
C GLY A 570 -3.07 26.83 -21.67
N GLY A 571 -3.45 27.31 -22.85
CA GLY A 571 -2.48 27.73 -23.86
C GLY A 571 -3.06 28.33 -25.13
N ASN A 572 -2.18 28.94 -25.92
CA ASN A 572 -2.51 29.41 -27.27
C ASN A 572 -2.20 28.34 -28.30
N TYR A 573 -3.16 28.05 -29.19
CA TYR A 573 -3.03 27.02 -30.21
C TYR A 573 -3.61 27.47 -31.54
N HIS A 574 -2.94 27.17 -32.64
CA HIS A 574 -3.63 27.08 -33.91
C HIS A 574 -4.49 25.82 -33.91
N LEU A 575 -5.79 25.98 -34.11
CA LEU A 575 -6.74 24.87 -34.11
C LEU A 575 -7.04 24.45 -35.54
N VAL A 576 -6.79 23.18 -35.85
CA VAL A 576 -7.10 22.55 -37.13
C VAL A 576 -8.37 21.72 -36.98
N ILE A 577 -9.30 21.90 -37.91
CA ILE A 577 -10.52 21.09 -38.02
C ILE A 577 -10.31 20.09 -39.15
N ARG A 578 -10.42 18.79 -38.84
CA ARG A 578 -10.33 17.70 -39.81
C ARG A 578 -11.63 16.91 -39.89
N HIS A 579 -11.97 16.51 -41.10
CA HIS A 579 -13.13 15.66 -41.39
C HIS A 579 -12.77 14.65 -42.48
N ARG A 580 -13.46 13.50 -42.55
CA ARG A 580 -13.09 12.39 -43.45
C ARG A 580 -13.19 12.73 -44.94
N ASN A 581 -14.11 13.63 -45.31
CA ASN A 581 -14.46 13.89 -46.70
C ASN A 581 -14.63 15.39 -47.05
N HIS A 582 -14.23 16.29 -46.13
CA HIS A 582 -14.25 17.73 -46.31
C HIS A 582 -12.84 18.30 -46.10
N SER A 583 -12.50 19.38 -46.81
CA SER A 583 -11.17 20.01 -46.71
C SER A 583 -10.90 20.50 -45.29
N PRO A 584 -9.74 20.18 -44.70
CA PRO A 584 -9.37 20.71 -43.39
C PRO A 584 -9.14 22.22 -43.45
N ILE A 585 -9.37 22.88 -42.31
CA ILE A 585 -9.15 24.33 -42.12
C ILE A 585 -8.36 24.56 -40.84
N ILE A 586 -7.67 25.69 -40.75
CA ILE A 586 -6.89 26.10 -39.57
C ILE A 586 -7.14 27.56 -39.23
N THR A 587 -7.04 27.90 -37.95
CA THR A 587 -7.15 29.29 -37.50
C THR A 587 -5.98 30.14 -38.03
N ALA A 588 -6.30 31.35 -38.49
CA ALA A 588 -5.31 32.30 -39.03
C ALA A 588 -4.30 32.71 -37.95
N GLU A 589 -4.79 32.95 -36.73
CA GLU A 589 -4.00 33.23 -35.53
C GLU A 589 -4.23 32.14 -34.47
N PRO A 590 -3.32 31.95 -33.51
CA PRO A 590 -3.57 31.08 -32.36
C PRO A 590 -4.79 31.54 -31.57
N ILE A 591 -5.67 30.61 -31.22
CA ILE A 591 -6.78 30.85 -30.30
C ILE A 591 -6.35 30.57 -28.85
N ALA A 592 -6.91 31.36 -27.94
CA ALA A 592 -6.57 31.34 -26.53
C ALA A 592 -7.46 30.34 -25.76
N ILE A 593 -6.92 29.17 -25.46
CA ILE A 593 -7.63 28.10 -24.75
C ILE A 593 -7.22 28.16 -23.29
N TYR A 594 -7.98 28.93 -22.52
CA TYR A 594 -7.74 29.14 -21.11
C TYR A 594 -9.05 29.06 -20.33
N PRO A 595 -8.98 28.71 -19.04
CA PRO A 595 -10.10 28.78 -18.12
C PRO A 595 -11.03 30.01 -18.24
N GLN A 596 -10.45 31.21 -18.33
CA GLN A 596 -11.19 32.47 -18.46
C GLN A 596 -11.95 32.62 -19.79
N ASN A 597 -11.63 31.79 -20.79
CA ASN A 597 -12.24 31.81 -22.12
C ASN A 597 -13.26 30.68 -22.31
N ASN A 598 -13.61 29.92 -21.26
CA ASN A 598 -14.52 28.79 -21.35
C ASN A 598 -15.89 29.13 -21.99
N SER A 599 -16.37 30.36 -21.84
CA SER A 599 -17.65 30.80 -22.44
C SER A 599 -17.52 31.32 -23.89
N PHE A 600 -16.29 31.45 -24.42
CA PHE A 600 -16.06 32.02 -25.76
C PHE A 600 -16.34 30.98 -26.85
N LEU A 601 -17.21 31.32 -27.80
CA LEU A 601 -17.53 30.47 -28.95
C LEU A 601 -16.61 30.78 -30.13
N TYR A 602 -15.78 29.81 -30.50
CA TYR A 602 -15.01 29.83 -31.75
C TYR A 602 -15.88 29.33 -32.91
N ASP A 603 -16.39 30.28 -33.71
CA ASP A 603 -17.24 29.98 -34.85
C ASP A 603 -16.40 29.87 -36.14
N PHE A 604 -16.11 28.64 -36.55
CA PHE A 604 -15.39 28.30 -37.77
C PHE A 604 -16.21 28.53 -39.05
N SER A 605 -17.46 29.00 -38.95
CA SER A 605 -18.20 29.54 -40.10
C SER A 605 -17.84 31.00 -40.42
N GLN A 606 -17.00 31.65 -39.59
CA GLN A 606 -16.56 33.03 -39.77
C GLN A 606 -15.23 33.09 -40.53
N PRO A 607 -15.17 33.64 -41.76
CA PRO A 607 -13.94 33.68 -42.56
C PRO A 607 -12.77 34.40 -41.87
N GLY A 608 -13.03 35.36 -40.98
CA GLY A 608 -11.99 36.10 -40.26
C GLY A 608 -11.20 35.25 -39.27
N LEU A 609 -11.73 34.10 -38.83
CA LEU A 609 -11.02 33.18 -37.94
C LEU A 609 -10.08 32.26 -38.72
N ILE A 610 -10.31 32.07 -40.02
CA ILE A 610 -9.71 30.98 -40.82
C ILE A 610 -8.61 31.52 -41.73
N GLU A 611 -7.50 30.79 -41.80
CA GLU A 611 -6.43 31.10 -42.75
C GLU A 611 -6.91 30.93 -44.20
N GLY A 612 -6.62 31.91 -45.06
CA GLY A 612 -7.15 31.99 -46.42
C GLY A 612 -8.60 32.49 -46.52
N SER A 613 -9.26 32.69 -45.36
CA SER A 613 -10.56 33.35 -45.22
C SER A 613 -11.64 32.79 -46.15
N GLU A 614 -12.37 33.63 -46.91
CA GLU A 614 -13.47 33.16 -47.77
C GLU A 614 -12.99 32.14 -48.82
N ALA A 615 -11.73 32.21 -49.26
CA ALA A 615 -11.20 31.32 -50.29
C ALA A 615 -11.03 29.88 -49.77
N SER A 616 -10.86 29.68 -48.47
CA SER A 616 -10.69 28.35 -47.86
C SER A 616 -12.02 27.66 -47.55
N MET A 617 -13.15 28.32 -47.80
CA MET A 617 -14.47 27.91 -47.32
C MET A 617 -15.52 27.90 -48.42
N LYS A 618 -16.71 27.35 -48.14
CA LYS A 618 -17.86 27.35 -49.05
C LYS A 618 -19.00 28.20 -48.52
N ILE A 619 -19.53 29.11 -49.34
CA ILE A 619 -20.82 29.76 -49.06
C ILE A 619 -21.96 28.75 -49.27
N VAL A 620 -22.68 28.41 -48.22
CA VAL A 620 -23.83 27.48 -48.26
C VAL A 620 -25.17 28.20 -48.23
N GLU A 621 -25.21 29.38 -47.63
CA GLU A 621 -26.42 30.19 -47.53
C GLU A 621 -26.08 31.68 -47.45
N ILE A 622 -26.98 32.51 -47.94
CA ILE A 622 -27.03 33.94 -47.62
C ILE A 622 -28.33 34.11 -46.85
N ASN A 623 -28.23 34.46 -45.58
CA ASN A 623 -29.41 34.58 -44.72
C ASN A 623 -30.26 35.81 -45.07
N ASP A 624 -31.43 35.94 -44.45
CA ASP A 624 -32.37 37.04 -44.68
C ASP A 624 -31.78 38.44 -44.40
N LEU A 625 -30.66 38.51 -43.67
CA LEU A 625 -29.92 39.74 -43.36
C LEU A 625 -28.77 40.01 -44.36
N GLY A 626 -28.65 39.20 -45.42
CA GLY A 626 -27.58 39.30 -46.41
C GLY A 626 -26.22 38.75 -45.95
N GLN A 627 -26.16 38.12 -44.78
CA GLN A 627 -24.92 37.55 -44.25
C GLN A 627 -24.64 36.20 -44.90
N ARG A 628 -23.40 35.99 -45.31
CA ARG A 628 -22.93 34.73 -45.89
C ARG A 628 -22.62 33.74 -44.76
N ILE A 629 -23.20 32.55 -44.84
CA ILE A 629 -22.88 31.44 -43.96
C ILE A 629 -21.90 30.54 -44.69
N PHE A 630 -20.78 30.25 -44.04
CA PHE A 630 -19.73 29.42 -44.59
C PHE A 630 -19.68 28.04 -43.93
N ALA A 631 -19.34 27.04 -44.74
CA ALA A 631 -19.09 25.67 -44.32
C ALA A 631 -17.73 25.21 -44.84
N LEU A 632 -17.23 24.10 -44.29
CA LEU A 632 -16.11 23.39 -44.89
C LEU A 632 -16.51 22.88 -46.27
N LYS A 633 -15.58 22.93 -47.22
CA LYS A 633 -15.79 22.44 -48.59
C LYS A 633 -15.86 20.91 -48.59
N GLY A 634 -16.94 20.35 -49.13
CA GLY A 634 -17.02 18.91 -49.38
C GLY A 634 -16.21 18.51 -50.61
N GLY A 635 -16.02 17.21 -50.83
CA GLY A 635 -15.38 16.72 -52.04
C GLY A 635 -13.88 16.45 -51.91
N PHE A 636 -13.39 16.18 -50.69
CA PHE A 636 -11.97 15.93 -50.42
C PHE A 636 -11.76 14.46 -50.04
N LEU A 637 -11.13 13.64 -50.88
CA LEU A 637 -10.85 12.22 -50.58
C LEU A 637 -9.40 12.03 -50.08
N ASN A 638 -9.25 11.30 -48.98
CA ASN A 638 -7.95 11.11 -48.30
C ASN A 638 -7.19 9.84 -48.73
N GLU A 639 -7.61 9.13 -49.79
CA GLU A 639 -7.03 7.84 -50.22
C GLU A 639 -5.81 7.99 -51.18
N ASP A 640 -5.36 9.22 -51.47
CA ASP A 640 -4.18 9.48 -52.30
C ASP A 640 -2.87 9.40 -51.50
N VAL A 641 -2.33 8.18 -51.39
CA VAL A 641 -1.10 7.83 -50.67
C VAL A 641 0.15 8.56 -51.22
N ALA A 642 0.10 9.17 -52.41
CA ALA A 642 1.24 9.85 -53.01
C ALA A 642 1.42 11.32 -52.55
N LEU A 643 0.44 11.91 -51.86
CA LEU A 643 0.40 13.35 -51.53
C LEU A 643 0.12 13.67 -50.04
N MET A 644 0.40 12.74 -49.12
CA MET A 644 0.31 13.01 -47.67
C MET A 644 1.04 14.30 -47.24
N GLY A 645 2.14 14.68 -47.92
CA GLY A 645 2.87 15.93 -47.67
C GLY A 645 2.07 17.23 -47.88
N GLY A 646 1.02 17.21 -48.71
CA GLY A 646 0.10 18.35 -48.91
C GLY A 646 -1.01 18.40 -47.86
N ILE A 647 -1.53 17.24 -47.42
CA ILE A 647 -2.57 17.10 -46.40
C ILE A 647 -2.09 17.58 -45.00
N PHE A 648 -0.78 17.53 -44.74
CA PHE A 648 -0.17 18.10 -43.54
C PHE A 648 -0.03 19.65 -43.60
N ASN A 649 0.07 20.21 -44.80
CA ASN A 649 0.14 21.65 -45.05
C ASN A 649 -1.25 22.18 -45.39
N VAL A 650 -2.07 22.38 -44.34
CA VAL A 650 -3.52 22.71 -44.31
C VAL A 650 -4.00 23.82 -45.31
N THR A 651 -3.10 24.50 -46.02
CA THR A 651 -3.36 25.56 -47.01
C THR A 651 -3.09 25.18 -48.47
N GLN A 652 -2.61 23.96 -48.77
CA GLN A 652 -2.39 23.47 -50.15
C GLN A 652 -3.20 22.20 -50.44
N ASN A 653 -4.49 22.21 -50.10
CA ASN A 653 -5.41 21.12 -50.38
C ASN A 653 -5.86 21.16 -51.85
N TYR A 654 -4.98 20.78 -52.79
CA TYR A 654 -5.39 20.53 -54.17
C TYR A 654 -6.00 19.13 -54.27
N THR A 655 -7.28 19.04 -54.60
CA THR A 655 -7.89 17.80 -55.04
C THR A 655 -7.43 17.52 -56.48
N MET A 656 -6.71 16.42 -56.72
CA MET A 656 -6.48 15.95 -58.09
C MET A 656 -7.78 15.40 -58.68
N ASN A 657 -7.78 15.06 -59.98
CA ASN A 657 -8.97 14.53 -60.67
C ASN A 657 -9.59 13.27 -60.01
N TYR A 658 -8.96 12.62 -59.03
CA TYR A 658 -9.48 11.38 -58.44
C TYR A 658 -10.71 11.55 -57.53
N ASP A 659 -10.96 12.73 -56.96
CA ASP A 659 -12.01 12.89 -55.94
C ASP A 659 -13.43 12.71 -56.52
N HIS A 660 -13.66 13.23 -57.73
CA HIS A 660 -14.92 13.00 -58.43
C HIS A 660 -15.02 11.59 -59.03
N GLU A 661 -13.89 10.92 -59.30
CA GLU A 661 -13.88 9.52 -59.72
C GLU A 661 -14.36 8.60 -58.58
N GLY A 662 -14.04 8.92 -57.32
CA GLY A 662 -14.54 8.19 -56.16
C GLY A 662 -16.07 8.13 -56.11
N SER A 663 -16.75 9.28 -56.25
CA SER A 663 -18.22 9.29 -56.31
C SER A 663 -18.78 8.70 -57.60
N TRP A 664 -18.04 8.76 -58.72
CA TRP A 664 -18.47 8.16 -60.00
C TRP A 664 -18.37 6.64 -59.99
N ILE A 665 -17.28 6.07 -59.46
CA ILE A 665 -17.07 4.62 -59.29
C ILE A 665 -18.01 4.07 -58.21
N GLY A 666 -18.24 4.85 -57.16
CA GLY A 666 -19.13 4.51 -56.05
C GLY A 666 -20.61 4.71 -56.33
N PHE A 667 -20.99 5.19 -57.52
CA PHE A 667 -22.36 5.55 -57.85
C PHE A 667 -23.36 4.43 -57.50
N THR A 668 -24.44 4.75 -56.79
CA THR A 668 -25.46 3.84 -56.23
C THR A 668 -25.05 3.01 -55.01
N LYS A 669 -23.84 3.13 -54.49
CA LYS A 669 -23.48 2.46 -53.23
C LYS A 669 -24.14 3.13 -52.04
N TYR A 670 -24.70 2.30 -51.15
CA TYR A 670 -25.31 2.71 -49.90
C TYR A 670 -24.44 2.27 -48.72
N GLY A 671 -24.14 3.17 -47.79
CA GLY A 671 -23.29 2.90 -46.63
C GLY A 671 -22.52 4.13 -46.16
N PHE A 672 -21.66 3.93 -45.17
CA PHE A 672 -20.78 4.97 -44.65
C PHE A 672 -19.50 5.04 -45.50
N PHE A 673 -19.45 5.97 -46.46
CA PHE A 673 -18.36 6.08 -47.42
C PHE A 673 -17.68 7.45 -47.42
N ASN A 674 -16.38 7.49 -47.73
CA ASN A 674 -15.63 8.73 -47.87
C ASN A 674 -16.11 9.57 -49.08
N ALA A 675 -16.65 8.93 -50.12
CA ALA A 675 -17.14 9.59 -51.33
C ALA A 675 -18.61 10.05 -51.27
N ASP A 676 -19.28 9.85 -50.12
CA ASP A 676 -20.59 10.43 -49.81
C ASP A 676 -20.39 11.82 -49.20
N TYR A 677 -20.30 12.84 -50.05
CA TYR A 677 -20.01 14.21 -49.65
C TYR A 677 -21.23 14.97 -49.18
N ASN A 678 -22.43 14.56 -49.63
CA ASN A 678 -23.70 15.14 -49.23
C ASN A 678 -24.20 14.56 -47.89
N MET A 679 -23.58 13.47 -47.41
CA MET A 679 -23.77 12.85 -46.11
C MET A 679 -25.13 12.13 -45.95
N ASP A 680 -25.74 11.69 -47.04
CA ASP A 680 -27.05 11.03 -47.04
C ASP A 680 -26.97 9.49 -47.00
N GLY A 681 -25.76 8.93 -47.02
CA GLY A 681 -25.49 7.49 -47.01
C GLY A 681 -25.65 6.82 -48.38
N LEU A 682 -25.86 7.57 -49.45
CA LEU A 682 -26.00 7.08 -50.82
C LEU A 682 -25.16 7.93 -51.79
N ILE A 683 -24.10 7.32 -52.33
CA ILE A 683 -23.28 7.99 -53.35
C ILE A 683 -24.09 8.19 -54.64
N ASN A 684 -24.37 9.45 -54.97
CA ASN A 684 -25.19 9.80 -56.13
C ASN A 684 -24.68 11.07 -56.84
N THR A 685 -25.49 11.60 -57.77
CA THR A 685 -25.12 12.78 -58.57
C THR A 685 -24.85 14.04 -57.73
N ARG A 686 -25.43 14.13 -56.52
CA ARG A 686 -25.19 15.24 -55.60
C ARG A 686 -23.74 15.24 -55.11
N ASP A 687 -23.20 14.08 -54.74
CA ASP A 687 -21.82 13.92 -54.30
C ASP A 687 -20.83 14.26 -55.41
N PHE A 688 -21.11 13.75 -56.61
CA PHE A 688 -20.34 14.11 -57.80
C PHE A 688 -20.33 15.62 -58.04
N ASN A 689 -21.47 16.29 -57.90
CA ASN A 689 -21.55 17.74 -58.09
C ASN A 689 -20.78 18.51 -57.02
N ILE A 690 -20.80 18.07 -55.75
CA ILE A 690 -20.04 18.71 -54.66
C ILE A 690 -18.54 18.64 -54.96
N SER A 691 -18.01 17.44 -55.21
CA SER A 691 -16.59 17.27 -55.55
C SER A 691 -16.19 18.02 -56.82
N TRP A 692 -17.01 17.95 -57.87
CA TRP A 692 -16.71 18.62 -59.14
C TRP A 692 -16.70 20.16 -59.03
N ASN A 693 -17.59 20.73 -58.22
CA ASN A 693 -17.69 22.18 -58.06
C ASN A 693 -16.56 22.76 -57.20
N ASN A 694 -15.98 21.97 -56.30
CA ASN A 694 -14.96 22.43 -55.38
C ASN A 694 -13.51 22.15 -55.84
N ARG A 695 -13.31 21.33 -56.90
CA ARG A 695 -12.01 20.83 -57.36
C ARG A 695 -10.92 21.83 -57.79
N ARG A 696 -11.24 23.13 -57.93
CA ARG A 696 -10.36 24.17 -58.51
C ARG A 696 -10.47 25.52 -57.77
N GLN A 697 -11.00 25.52 -56.54
CA GLN A 697 -11.27 26.74 -55.77
C GLN A 697 -10.35 26.91 -54.58
#